data_AF-A0A7W3J7M2-F1
#
_entry.id   AF-A0A7W3J7M2-F1
#
_cell.length_a   1.000
_cell.length_b   1.000
_cell.length_c   1.000
_cell.angle_alpha   90.00
_cell.angle_beta   90.00
_cell.angle_gamma   90.00
#
_symmetry.space_group_name_H-M   'P 1'
#
loop_
_entity.id
_entity.type
_entity.pdbx_description
1 polymer ?
#
loop_
_entity_poly.entity_id
_entity_poly.type
_entity_poly.pdbx_seq_one_letter_code
_entity_poly.pdbx_strand_id
1 'polypeptide(L)'
;MNYAHSLELGLQLPQGAEVDDDARHRLVSLAEELGYDLVSVVDRPDLPATDAVTLLGWLAARTSTIRLSADIRALPLRDPAVLARSVASLDRLTSGRLDLVLGAETSADTVVAAGGPQLEKAETCGVLGEAIDVVRELWSMERGLARVDGRHYRLSGAAKAAPAHEVPVGVYGTTPDLLELAGRRADAWSARYAGTDALAASNATIDDAARQAGRAPREIRRRIIVNGTFIQAGEEHSLGLTATPTQWVTELLPLVVDHGVGTIMLDSVDTDTITRFAREVIPALRAAIDAALPYGSAGLRVRTAAALARRTPGIDYDDVPAGLAEIVEPGDRAYARYRSGYLRGGSPAVVLRVSTPEQVALALAYARRHPELPLPRRSAGHGISGRSTNEGGIVIDLSAMNQIEVLDEATRRVRIGPGARWMEVAAALHPYGWALSSGDYGGVGVGGLATAGGIGYLVRAHGLTIDHLRAVDMVLADGSLVQASETENTDLFWAVRGAGANVGIVTSFEFEADVVGPVGYAELTQDASDPARFLVDWGQFVETSPREVTSFLIMSPARGRQPAVALTRTMVDSDDPETVVARIEPLADLAALYAQQVQIVPYAAVLANASDEEPVSQGEPVSRSGLLRHITPEFAAAAARVLSSGGVHWFQIRALGGAVADTDPDATAFAHRDANFSVVVMGRQDSVVDRLWARLEPFFEGSYLSFDSSLRPDRIEQAWPTRTLARLRELKVAYDPDGVFNDNFHIPLVPSPASTGAAR
;
A
#
# COMPACT_ATOMS: atom_id res chain seq x y z
N MET A 1 19.52 -8.14 31.75
CA MET A 1 18.30 -7.40 31.36
C MET A 1 17.96 -7.86 29.95
N ASN A 2 16.74 -8.37 29.72
CA ASN A 2 16.35 -8.86 28.41
C ASN A 2 15.60 -7.76 27.62
N TYR A 3 16.02 -7.51 26.38
CA TYR A 3 15.47 -6.44 25.53
C TYR A 3 14.22 -6.86 24.75
N ALA A 4 13.74 -8.09 24.92
CA ALA A 4 12.58 -8.69 24.28
C ALA A 4 12.63 -8.70 22.74
N HIS A 5 13.84 -8.82 22.17
CA HIS A 5 13.97 -9.08 20.74
C HIS A 5 13.56 -10.50 20.41
N SER A 6 13.03 -10.69 19.21
CA SER A 6 12.99 -12.02 18.58
C SER A 6 14.39 -12.64 18.61
N LEU A 7 14.52 -13.96 18.62
CA LEU A 7 15.82 -14.59 18.39
C LEU A 7 16.05 -14.79 16.89
N GLU A 8 17.13 -14.23 16.37
CA GLU A 8 17.62 -14.45 15.01
C GLU A 8 18.92 -15.25 15.01
N LEU A 9 19.03 -16.19 14.09
CA LEU A 9 20.20 -17.06 13.93
C LEU A 9 20.73 -16.86 12.51
N GLY A 10 22.02 -16.60 12.39
CA GLY A 10 22.64 -16.38 11.09
C GLY A 10 23.98 -17.05 10.91
N LEU A 11 24.49 -16.99 9.68
CA LEU A 11 25.79 -17.51 9.29
C LEU A 11 26.70 -16.38 8.80
N GLN A 12 27.90 -16.25 9.37
CA GLN A 12 28.92 -15.35 8.84
C GLN A 12 29.71 -16.09 7.75
N LEU A 13 29.73 -15.56 6.54
CA LEU A 13 30.42 -16.23 5.44
C LEU A 13 31.94 -16.07 5.55
N PRO A 14 32.70 -17.11 5.15
CA PRO A 14 34.15 -17.06 5.16
C PRO A 14 34.73 -15.99 4.24
N GLN A 15 35.81 -15.40 4.70
CA GLN A 15 36.55 -14.34 4.03
C GLN A 15 37.83 -14.86 3.39
N GLY A 16 38.31 -14.17 2.34
CA GLY A 16 39.59 -14.45 1.69
C GLY A 16 39.49 -15.30 0.41
N ALA A 17 40.55 -15.26 -0.40
CA ALA A 17 40.63 -15.92 -1.71
C ALA A 17 40.66 -17.46 -1.67
N GLU A 18 40.81 -18.05 -0.48
CA GLU A 18 40.87 -19.51 -0.28
C GLU A 18 39.50 -20.18 -0.43
N VAL A 19 38.41 -19.43 -0.32
CA VAL A 19 37.05 -19.91 -0.55
C VAL A 19 36.51 -19.28 -1.83
N ASP A 20 36.24 -20.10 -2.84
CA ASP A 20 35.64 -19.63 -4.09
C ASP A 20 34.19 -19.16 -3.90
N ASP A 21 33.71 -18.31 -4.81
CA ASP A 21 32.38 -17.72 -4.70
C ASP A 21 31.25 -18.76 -4.86
N ASP A 22 31.52 -19.87 -5.55
CA ASP A 22 30.56 -20.98 -5.67
C ASP A 22 30.38 -21.73 -4.34
N ALA A 23 31.45 -21.87 -3.54
CA ALA A 23 31.40 -22.42 -2.20
C ALA A 23 30.62 -21.49 -1.27
N ARG A 24 30.81 -20.17 -1.38
CA ARG A 24 29.99 -19.19 -0.64
C ARG A 24 28.51 -19.33 -1.00
N HIS A 25 28.18 -19.45 -2.28
CA HIS A 25 26.80 -19.69 -2.70
C HIS A 25 26.22 -20.99 -2.13
N ARG A 26 26.96 -22.11 -2.19
CA ARG A 26 26.50 -23.38 -1.61
C ARG A 26 26.20 -23.26 -0.12
N LEU A 27 27.01 -22.51 0.63
CA LEU A 27 26.78 -22.27 2.05
C LEU A 27 25.52 -21.43 2.28
N VAL A 28 25.28 -20.40 1.45
CA VAL A 28 24.09 -19.55 1.55
C VAL A 28 22.82 -20.32 1.18
N SER A 29 22.85 -21.11 0.10
CA SER A 29 21.72 -21.97 -0.28
C SER A 29 21.42 -22.99 0.83
N LEU A 30 22.45 -23.62 1.40
CA LEU A 30 22.30 -24.52 2.53
C LEU A 30 21.69 -23.80 3.75
N ALA A 31 22.15 -22.58 4.05
CA ALA A 31 21.61 -21.80 5.15
C ALA A 31 20.13 -21.44 4.94
N GLU A 32 19.72 -21.07 3.72
CA GLU A 32 18.33 -20.80 3.37
C GLU A 32 17.45 -22.07 3.50
N GLU A 33 17.91 -23.20 2.97
CA GLU A 33 17.22 -24.50 3.07
C GLU A 33 17.05 -24.98 4.53
N LEU A 34 18.03 -24.68 5.39
CA LEU A 34 18.03 -25.04 6.80
C LEU A 34 17.23 -24.05 7.66
N GLY A 35 16.75 -22.93 7.10
CA GLY A 35 15.94 -21.94 7.80
C GLY A 35 16.73 -20.98 8.69
N TYR A 36 17.99 -20.66 8.36
CA TYR A 36 18.68 -19.53 8.98
C TYR A 36 18.00 -18.20 8.61
N ASP A 37 17.98 -17.25 9.56
CA ASP A 37 17.30 -15.97 9.40
C ASP A 37 18.11 -14.99 8.53
N LEU A 38 19.46 -15.05 8.59
CA LEU A 38 20.34 -14.20 7.78
C LEU A 38 21.72 -14.80 7.52
N VAL A 39 22.40 -14.27 6.49
CA VAL A 39 23.84 -14.44 6.28
C VAL A 39 24.54 -13.10 6.24
N SER A 40 25.79 -13.02 6.70
CA SER A 40 26.60 -11.79 6.57
C SER A 40 27.80 -11.97 5.65
N VAL A 41 28.04 -10.96 4.83
CA VAL A 41 29.25 -10.81 4.02
C VAL A 41 30.07 -9.68 4.62
N VAL A 42 31.26 -10.01 5.11
CA VAL A 42 32.14 -9.04 5.76
C VAL A 42 33.07 -8.39 4.73
N ASP A 43 33.13 -7.07 4.71
CA ASP A 43 34.07 -6.31 3.89
C ASP A 43 35.26 -5.88 4.74
N ARG A 44 36.46 -6.35 4.38
CA ARG A 44 37.71 -6.08 5.10
C ARG A 44 38.84 -5.77 4.13
N PRO A 45 39.55 -4.64 4.29
CA PRO A 45 40.56 -4.21 3.33
C PRO A 45 41.88 -4.98 3.45
N ASP A 46 42.11 -5.70 4.55
CA ASP A 46 43.32 -6.47 4.80
C ASP A 46 43.34 -7.87 4.13
N LEU A 47 42.24 -8.28 3.49
CA LEU A 47 42.12 -9.58 2.84
C LEU A 47 41.75 -9.44 1.36
N PRO A 48 42.39 -10.21 0.44
CA PRO A 48 41.95 -10.29 -0.94
C PRO A 48 40.62 -11.05 -0.98
N ALA A 49 39.52 -10.33 -1.18
CA ALA A 49 38.17 -10.89 -1.25
C ALA A 49 37.33 -10.20 -2.33
N THR A 50 36.28 -10.88 -2.77
CA THR A 50 35.26 -10.30 -3.65
C THR A 50 34.59 -9.12 -2.95
N ASP A 51 34.35 -8.03 -3.69
CA ASP A 51 33.63 -6.87 -3.18
C ASP A 51 32.30 -7.27 -2.52
N ALA A 52 32.11 -6.88 -1.25
CA ALA A 52 30.99 -7.38 -0.45
C ALA A 52 29.61 -7.02 -1.04
N VAL A 53 29.42 -5.78 -1.51
CA VAL A 53 28.14 -5.33 -2.08
C VAL A 53 27.84 -6.03 -3.40
N THR A 54 28.87 -6.23 -4.22
CA THR A 54 28.76 -6.99 -5.48
C THR A 54 28.41 -8.44 -5.23
N LEU A 55 29.10 -9.09 -4.28
CA LEU A 55 28.81 -10.48 -3.89
C LEU A 55 27.38 -10.61 -3.33
N LEU A 56 26.94 -9.67 -2.50
CA LEU A 56 25.56 -9.64 -1.99
C LEU A 56 24.54 -9.56 -3.11
N GLY A 57 24.75 -8.72 -4.13
CA GLY A 57 23.88 -8.65 -5.31
C GLY A 57 23.80 -9.97 -6.07
N TRP A 58 24.94 -10.66 -6.22
CA TRP A 58 25.00 -11.97 -6.88
C TRP A 58 24.30 -13.09 -6.07
N LEU A 59 24.46 -13.09 -4.75
CA LEU A 59 23.79 -14.02 -3.82
C LEU A 59 22.28 -13.73 -3.72
N ALA A 60 21.90 -12.46 -3.72
CA ALA A 60 20.50 -12.01 -3.71
C ALA A 60 19.70 -12.52 -4.90
N ALA A 61 20.31 -12.55 -6.09
CA ALA A 61 19.67 -13.07 -7.30
C ALA A 61 19.48 -14.59 -7.31
N ARG A 62 20.09 -15.31 -6.35
CA ARG A 62 20.08 -16.78 -6.25
C ARG A 62 19.39 -17.31 -4.99
N THR A 63 18.94 -16.41 -4.14
CA THR A 63 18.21 -16.71 -2.91
C THR A 63 16.87 -15.98 -2.91
N SER A 64 15.91 -16.46 -2.14
CA SER A 64 14.53 -15.96 -2.19
C SER A 64 14.01 -15.42 -0.86
N THR A 65 14.48 -15.96 0.27
CA THR A 65 13.92 -15.69 1.60
C THR A 65 14.98 -15.25 2.60
N ILE A 66 16.22 -15.76 2.53
CA ILE A 66 17.24 -15.44 3.53
C ILE A 66 17.66 -13.96 3.47
N ARG A 67 17.80 -13.32 4.63
CA ARG A 67 18.32 -11.95 4.72
C ARG A 67 19.83 -11.91 4.51
N LEU A 68 20.30 -10.81 3.96
CA LEU A 68 21.68 -10.59 3.55
C LEU A 68 22.22 -9.34 4.26
N SER A 69 23.22 -9.51 5.11
CA SER A 69 23.82 -8.43 5.88
C SER A 69 25.15 -7.98 5.26
N ALA A 70 25.22 -6.70 4.90
CA ALA A 70 26.44 -6.03 4.47
C ALA A 70 27.23 -5.57 5.71
N ASP A 71 28.21 -6.37 6.10
CA ASP A 71 29.09 -6.07 7.23
C ASP A 71 30.32 -5.27 6.74
N ILE A 72 30.12 -3.98 6.47
CA ILE A 72 31.17 -3.11 5.93
C ILE A 72 32.12 -2.66 7.04
N ARG A 73 33.26 -3.34 7.20
CA ARG A 73 34.28 -3.05 8.23
C ARG A 73 35.52 -2.33 7.65
N ALA A 74 35.33 -1.65 6.52
CA ALA A 74 36.39 -1.04 5.73
C ALA A 74 36.37 0.50 5.73
N LEU A 75 35.52 1.17 6.50
CA LEU A 75 35.52 2.65 6.54
C LEU A 75 36.87 3.19 7.04
N PRO A 76 37.41 4.28 6.44
CA PRO A 76 36.80 5.19 5.45
C PRO A 76 36.97 4.80 3.96
N LEU A 77 37.42 3.59 3.64
CA LEU A 77 37.71 3.18 2.24
C LEU A 77 36.44 3.01 1.38
N ARG A 78 35.26 3.09 2.00
CA ARG A 78 33.97 3.05 1.32
C ARG A 78 33.26 4.38 1.47
N ASP A 79 32.78 4.92 0.35
CA ASP A 79 31.96 6.12 0.37
C ASP A 79 30.55 5.80 0.94
N PRO A 80 30.13 6.43 2.04
CA PRO A 80 28.85 6.13 2.68
C PRO A 80 27.64 6.51 1.82
N ALA A 81 27.76 7.48 0.92
CA ALA A 81 26.67 7.84 0.01
C ALA A 81 26.48 6.79 -1.09
N VAL A 82 27.57 6.22 -1.60
CA VAL A 82 27.53 5.08 -2.53
C VAL A 82 26.96 3.85 -1.83
N LEU A 83 27.44 3.52 -0.62
CA LEU A 83 26.91 2.41 0.17
C LEU A 83 25.39 2.55 0.41
N ALA A 84 24.95 3.73 0.84
CA ALA A 84 23.53 4.01 1.08
C ALA A 84 22.68 3.73 -0.17
N ARG A 85 23.13 4.18 -1.35
CA ARG A 85 22.42 3.93 -2.63
C ARG A 85 22.43 2.46 -3.00
N SER A 86 23.57 1.79 -2.90
CA SER A 86 23.69 0.38 -3.28
C SER A 86 22.80 -0.51 -2.41
N VAL A 87 22.83 -0.31 -1.10
CA VAL A 87 21.99 -1.06 -0.16
C VAL A 87 20.50 -0.74 -0.38
N ALA A 88 20.11 0.52 -0.61
CA ALA A 88 18.73 0.85 -0.93
C ALA A 88 18.24 0.25 -2.25
N SER A 89 19.12 0.16 -3.26
CA SER A 89 18.80 -0.52 -4.51
C SER A 89 18.63 -2.01 -4.30
N LEU A 90 19.54 -2.66 -3.56
CA LEU A 90 19.42 -4.08 -3.23
C LEU A 90 18.16 -4.37 -2.41
N ASP A 91 17.81 -3.51 -1.44
CA ASP A 91 16.57 -3.63 -0.66
C ASP A 91 15.32 -3.69 -1.56
N ARG A 92 15.23 -2.80 -2.56
CA ARG A 92 14.12 -2.79 -3.53
C ARG A 92 14.12 -4.02 -4.44
N LEU A 93 15.30 -4.45 -4.89
CA LEU A 93 15.45 -5.60 -5.77
C LEU A 93 15.17 -6.93 -5.07
N THR A 94 15.32 -6.97 -3.75
CA THR A 94 15.18 -8.19 -2.93
C THR A 94 13.91 -8.22 -2.09
N SER A 95 13.11 -7.16 -2.13
CA SER A 95 11.90 -6.98 -1.32
C SER A 95 12.15 -7.06 0.19
N GLY A 96 13.14 -6.32 0.69
CA GLY A 96 13.30 -6.11 2.13
C GLY A 96 14.29 -7.03 2.84
N ARG A 97 15.26 -7.61 2.13
CA ARG A 97 16.15 -8.64 2.68
C ARG A 97 17.52 -8.11 3.15
N LEU A 98 17.70 -6.81 3.35
CA LEU A 98 19.04 -6.22 3.57
C LEU A 98 19.22 -5.66 4.98
N ASP A 99 20.38 -5.93 5.57
CA ASP A 99 20.89 -5.28 6.77
C ASP A 99 22.22 -4.57 6.46
N LEU A 100 22.54 -3.45 7.12
CA LEU A 100 23.83 -2.78 7.00
C LEU A 100 24.51 -2.70 8.36
N VAL A 101 25.74 -3.19 8.48
CA VAL A 101 26.58 -3.00 9.67
C VAL A 101 27.87 -2.30 9.29
N LEU A 102 28.18 -1.22 9.99
CA LEU A 102 29.35 -0.40 9.74
C LEU A 102 30.42 -0.63 10.82
N GLY A 103 31.64 -0.86 10.36
CA GLY A 103 32.87 -0.90 11.15
C GLY A 103 33.93 -0.03 10.47
N ALA A 104 34.96 0.35 11.21
CA ALA A 104 36.13 1.00 10.61
C ALA A 104 37.36 0.13 10.72
N GLU A 105 38.25 0.31 9.74
CA GLU A 105 39.59 -0.24 9.78
C GLU A 105 40.41 0.51 10.83
N THR A 106 41.04 -0.24 11.73
CA THR A 106 41.79 0.33 12.87
C THR A 106 43.28 0.45 12.56
N SER A 107 43.76 -0.22 11.50
CA SER A 107 45.12 -0.09 10.98
C SER A 107 45.22 1.11 10.03
N ALA A 108 45.83 2.20 10.51
CA ALA A 108 46.11 3.37 9.69
C ALA A 108 46.95 3.03 8.46
N ASP A 109 47.93 2.13 8.61
CA ASP A 109 48.77 1.67 7.49
C ASP A 109 47.95 0.95 6.42
N THR A 110 46.98 0.12 6.81
CA THR A 110 46.08 -0.57 5.87
C THR A 110 45.20 0.42 5.12
N VAL A 111 44.65 1.42 5.83
CA VAL A 111 43.83 2.48 5.22
C VAL A 111 44.65 3.27 4.21
N VAL A 112 45.83 3.75 4.59
CA VAL A 112 46.70 4.54 3.70
C VAL A 112 47.18 3.70 2.51
N ALA A 113 47.56 2.44 2.72
CA ALA A 113 47.99 1.54 1.66
C ALA A 113 46.87 1.26 0.62
N ALA A 114 45.61 1.24 1.06
CA ALA A 114 44.45 1.08 0.21
C ALA A 114 43.95 2.42 -0.40
N GLY A 115 44.68 3.52 -0.23
CA GLY A 115 44.37 4.83 -0.81
C GLY A 115 43.39 5.68 0.01
N GLY A 116 43.14 5.31 1.27
CA GLY A 116 42.33 6.07 2.20
C GLY A 116 43.08 7.21 2.88
N PRO A 117 42.37 8.10 3.61
CA PRO A 117 42.97 9.20 4.35
C PRO A 117 43.79 8.70 5.54
N GLN A 118 44.84 9.43 5.89
CA GLN A 118 45.54 9.24 7.15
C GLN A 118 44.66 9.75 8.30
N LEU A 119 44.22 8.83 9.17
CA LEU A 119 43.36 9.12 10.31
C LEU A 119 44.08 8.84 11.62
N GLU A 120 43.88 9.70 12.61
CA GLU A 120 44.22 9.39 13.99
C GLU A 120 43.21 8.39 14.56
N LYS A 121 43.66 7.52 15.48
CA LYS A 121 42.78 6.50 16.10
C LYS A 121 41.53 7.09 16.78
N ALA A 122 41.62 8.33 17.27
CA ALA A 122 40.50 9.05 17.87
C ALA A 122 39.44 9.51 16.84
N GLU A 123 39.80 9.61 15.56
CA GLU A 123 38.91 10.07 14.49
C GLU A 123 38.03 8.94 13.94
N THR A 124 38.39 7.68 14.20
CA THR A 124 37.67 6.49 13.74
C THR A 124 36.20 6.51 14.15
N CYS A 125 35.88 6.84 15.40
CA CYS A 125 34.49 6.95 15.86
C CYS A 125 33.72 8.07 15.14
N GLY A 126 34.38 9.20 14.87
CA GLY A 126 33.80 10.32 14.10
C GLY A 126 33.45 9.93 12.67
N VAL A 127 34.34 9.18 12.00
CA VAL A 127 34.10 8.64 10.65
C VAL A 127 32.87 7.76 10.61
N LEU A 128 32.72 6.80 11.53
CA LEU A 128 31.51 5.97 11.57
C LEU A 128 30.25 6.80 11.87
N GLY A 129 30.33 7.73 12.82
CA GLY A 129 29.20 8.57 13.18
C GLY A 129 28.68 9.41 12.02
N GLU A 130 29.59 10.04 11.26
CA GLU A 130 29.24 10.80 10.07
C GLU A 130 28.77 9.92 8.90
N ALA A 131 29.32 8.71 8.75
CA ALA A 131 28.84 7.74 7.77
C ALA A 131 27.38 7.34 8.04
N ILE A 132 27.01 7.09 9.31
CA ILE A 132 25.63 6.82 9.72
C ILE A 132 24.72 8.01 9.38
N ASP A 133 25.18 9.24 9.61
CA ASP A 133 24.41 10.45 9.27
C ASP A 133 24.17 10.59 7.77
N VAL A 134 25.19 10.33 6.95
CA VAL A 134 25.07 10.31 5.48
C VAL A 134 24.05 9.26 5.02
N VAL A 135 24.15 8.03 5.55
CA VAL A 135 23.21 6.94 5.21
C VAL A 135 21.78 7.33 5.59
N ARG A 136 21.57 7.81 6.82
CA ARG A 136 20.24 8.19 7.33
C ARG A 136 19.65 9.38 6.58
N GLU A 137 20.45 10.38 6.23
CA GLU A 137 19.97 11.56 5.49
C GLU A 137 19.57 11.19 4.05
N LEU A 138 20.34 10.33 3.38
CA LEU A 138 19.96 9.81 2.05
C LEU A 138 18.73 8.90 2.11
N TRP A 139 18.52 8.21 3.24
CA TRP A 139 17.39 7.32 3.45
C TRP A 139 16.16 7.97 4.11
N SER A 140 16.25 9.27 4.40
CA SER A 140 15.16 10.05 4.98
C SER A 140 13.97 10.13 4.01
N MET A 141 12.76 9.93 4.55
CA MET A 141 11.51 10.07 3.80
C MET A 141 11.04 11.53 3.72
N GLU A 142 11.78 12.47 4.32
CA GLU A 142 11.45 13.89 4.26
C GLU A 142 11.74 14.48 2.87
N ARG A 143 10.88 15.40 2.42
CA ARG A 143 11.05 16.07 1.12
C ARG A 143 12.33 16.91 1.08
N GLY A 144 12.90 17.05 -0.12
CA GLY A 144 14.06 17.88 -0.39
C GLY A 144 15.34 17.11 -0.70
N LEU A 145 16.43 17.83 -0.87
CA LEU A 145 17.75 17.27 -1.17
C LEU A 145 18.54 17.04 0.13
N ALA A 146 19.30 15.94 0.17
CA ALA A 146 20.13 15.54 1.29
C ALA A 146 21.30 16.51 1.51
N ARG A 147 21.52 16.88 2.79
CA ARG A 147 22.63 17.74 3.21
C ARG A 147 23.25 17.23 4.51
N VAL A 148 24.57 17.07 4.50
CA VAL A 148 25.39 16.70 5.66
C VAL A 148 26.65 17.55 5.61
N ASP A 149 27.01 18.18 6.72
CA ASP A 149 28.18 19.05 6.83
C ASP A 149 29.14 18.50 7.90
N GLY A 150 29.63 17.28 7.66
CA GLY A 150 30.58 16.59 8.54
C GLY A 150 32.03 16.97 8.25
N ARG A 151 32.93 16.60 9.17
CA ARG A 151 34.37 16.81 9.04
C ARG A 151 35.00 15.85 8.02
N HIS A 152 34.50 14.63 7.95
CA HIS A 152 34.99 13.55 7.09
C HIS A 152 34.08 13.35 5.86
N TYR A 153 32.76 13.52 6.01
CA TYR A 153 31.80 13.36 4.90
C TYR A 153 30.89 14.56 4.73
N ARG A 154 30.62 14.93 3.47
CA ARG A 154 29.77 16.07 3.13
C ARG A 154 28.79 15.74 2.01
N LEU A 155 27.52 16.09 2.19
CA LEU A 155 26.50 16.12 1.14
C LEU A 155 26.03 17.57 0.92
N SER A 156 26.05 18.04 -0.33
CA SER A 156 25.62 19.38 -0.70
C SER A 156 24.48 19.34 -1.72
N GLY A 157 23.31 18.90 -1.27
CA GLY A 157 22.11 18.82 -2.13
C GLY A 157 22.07 17.54 -2.98
N ALA A 158 22.40 16.40 -2.39
CA ALA A 158 22.30 15.11 -3.08
C ALA A 158 20.84 14.64 -3.19
N ALA A 159 20.49 13.95 -4.28
CA ALA A 159 19.17 13.31 -4.39
C ALA A 159 19.06 12.17 -3.35
N LYS A 160 17.99 12.15 -2.57
CA LYS A 160 17.72 11.07 -1.62
C LYS A 160 17.49 9.74 -2.35
N ALA A 161 17.80 8.64 -1.69
CA ALA A 161 17.73 7.29 -2.23
C ALA A 161 17.34 6.29 -1.14
N ALA A 162 16.14 6.47 -0.59
CA ALA A 162 15.65 5.67 0.53
C ALA A 162 15.30 4.23 0.12
N PRO A 163 15.62 3.21 0.94
CA PRO A 163 15.12 1.85 0.73
C PRO A 163 13.59 1.82 0.79
N ALA A 164 12.98 0.80 0.16
CA ALA A 164 11.54 0.57 0.25
C ALA A 164 11.14 0.03 1.62
N HIS A 165 12.01 -0.76 2.26
CA HIS A 165 11.79 -1.35 3.58
C HIS A 165 12.73 -0.76 4.63
N GLU A 166 12.50 -1.08 5.90
CA GLU A 166 13.39 -0.68 6.98
C GLU A 166 14.67 -1.52 6.96
N VAL A 167 15.78 -0.88 6.58
CA VAL A 167 17.12 -1.47 6.63
C VAL A 167 17.82 -1.01 7.92
N PRO A 168 18.12 -1.90 8.88
CA PRO A 168 18.81 -1.51 10.11
C PRO A 168 20.25 -1.09 9.85
N VAL A 169 20.72 -0.04 10.54
CA VAL A 169 22.11 0.42 10.49
C VAL A 169 22.81 0.07 11.82
N GLY A 170 23.63 -0.98 11.79
CA GLY A 170 24.40 -1.45 12.93
C GLY A 170 25.82 -0.89 13.01
N VAL A 171 26.43 -1.02 14.19
CA VAL A 171 27.85 -0.72 14.44
C VAL A 171 28.59 -1.97 14.88
N TYR A 172 29.76 -2.22 14.29
CA TYR A 172 30.68 -3.27 14.71
C TYR A 172 31.85 -2.70 15.53
N GLY A 173 32.12 -3.27 16.70
CA GLY A 173 33.31 -2.94 17.50
C GLY A 173 33.05 -2.99 19.02
N THR A 174 34.14 -2.96 19.79
CA THR A 174 34.11 -3.14 21.27
C THR A 174 34.82 -2.05 22.05
N THR A 175 35.40 -1.05 21.39
CA THR A 175 36.04 0.08 22.09
C THR A 175 34.97 0.98 22.74
N PRO A 176 35.24 1.61 23.89
CA PRO A 176 34.26 2.47 24.58
C PRO A 176 33.55 3.47 23.67
N ASP A 177 34.30 4.21 22.84
CA ASP A 177 33.72 5.21 21.92
C ASP A 177 32.75 4.61 20.89
N LEU A 178 33.00 3.36 20.44
CA LEU A 178 32.13 2.67 19.48
C LEU A 178 30.88 2.09 20.16
N LEU A 179 31.00 1.62 21.40
CA LEU A 179 29.87 1.20 22.23
C LEU A 179 28.93 2.38 22.51
N GLU A 180 29.50 3.55 22.85
CA GLU A 180 28.71 4.77 23.01
C GLU A 180 28.05 5.22 21.70
N LEU A 181 28.79 5.16 20.58
CA LEU A 181 28.22 5.47 19.26
C LEU A 181 27.05 4.55 18.92
N ALA A 182 27.19 3.24 19.19
CA ALA A 182 26.13 2.27 18.98
C ALA A 182 24.87 2.62 19.78
N GLY A 183 25.02 2.93 21.07
CA GLY A 183 23.90 3.36 21.92
C GLY A 183 23.22 4.65 21.43
N ARG A 184 24.01 5.65 21.04
CA ARG A 184 23.48 6.94 20.58
C ARG A 184 22.81 6.88 19.20
N ARG A 185 23.34 6.09 18.26
CA ARG A 185 22.99 6.23 16.84
C ARG A 185 22.67 4.94 16.09
N ALA A 186 23.05 3.76 16.56
CA ALA A 186 22.85 2.53 15.78
C ALA A 186 21.53 1.83 16.12
N ASP A 187 21.03 1.03 15.18
CA ASP A 187 19.87 0.14 15.33
C ASP A 187 20.30 -1.26 15.80
N ALA A 188 21.58 -1.59 15.63
CA ALA A 188 22.19 -2.81 16.13
C ALA A 188 23.64 -2.59 16.57
N TRP A 189 24.12 -3.43 17.47
CA TRP A 189 25.52 -3.56 17.83
C TRP A 189 26.00 -4.96 17.54
N SER A 190 27.20 -5.10 16.96
CA SER A 190 27.81 -6.39 16.66
C SER A 190 29.24 -6.53 17.15
N ALA A 191 29.56 -7.70 17.71
CA ALA A 191 30.91 -8.07 18.11
C ALA A 191 31.12 -9.59 18.10
N ARG A 192 32.39 -10.02 18.10
CA ARG A 192 32.73 -11.42 18.40
C ARG A 192 32.53 -11.67 19.88
N TYR A 193 31.97 -12.82 20.23
CA TYR A 193 31.74 -13.22 21.61
C TYR A 193 33.08 -13.36 22.35
N ALA A 194 33.19 -12.73 23.52
CA ALA A 194 34.41 -12.68 24.33
C ALA A 194 34.14 -12.99 25.81
N GLY A 195 33.05 -13.72 26.10
CA GLY A 195 32.60 -14.04 27.45
C GLY A 195 31.48 -13.13 27.97
N THR A 196 30.76 -13.63 28.97
CA THR A 196 29.59 -12.98 29.57
C THR A 196 29.92 -11.67 30.28
N ASP A 197 31.08 -11.58 30.95
CA ASP A 197 31.51 -10.35 31.64
C ASP A 197 31.79 -9.21 30.67
N ALA A 198 32.48 -9.50 29.56
CA ALA A 198 32.75 -8.53 28.51
C ALA A 198 31.45 -8.08 27.81
N LEU A 199 30.52 -9.02 27.60
CA LEU A 199 29.20 -8.74 27.06
C LEU A 199 28.37 -7.85 28.00
N ALA A 200 28.39 -8.13 29.31
CA ALA A 200 27.69 -7.32 30.31
C ALA A 200 28.25 -5.89 30.38
N ALA A 201 29.57 -5.72 30.36
CA ALA A 201 30.21 -4.40 30.33
C ALA A 201 29.87 -3.62 29.04
N SER A 202 29.85 -4.31 27.89
CA SER A 202 29.47 -3.72 26.61
C SER A 202 28.01 -3.26 26.61
N ASN A 203 27.09 -4.12 27.08
CA ASN A 203 25.67 -3.79 27.23
C ASN A 203 25.45 -2.58 28.13
N ALA A 204 26.12 -2.51 29.30
CA ALA A 204 25.99 -1.37 30.21
C ALA A 204 26.36 -0.04 29.53
N THR A 205 27.49 -0.03 28.81
CA THR A 205 27.95 1.16 28.08
C THR A 205 26.97 1.60 26.99
N ILE A 206 26.48 0.64 26.19
CA ILE A 206 25.50 0.90 25.12
C ILE A 206 24.18 1.42 25.71
N ASP A 207 23.70 0.80 26.78
CA ASP A 207 22.43 1.13 27.42
C ASP A 207 22.47 2.55 28.02
N ASP A 208 23.57 2.92 28.69
CA ASP A 208 23.73 4.24 29.26
C ASP A 208 23.81 5.32 28.17
N ALA A 209 24.56 5.06 27.10
CA ALA A 209 24.63 5.96 25.95
C ALA A 209 23.27 6.11 25.24
N ALA A 210 22.48 5.04 25.14
CA ALA A 210 21.12 5.08 24.58
C ALA A 210 20.19 5.94 25.44
N ARG A 211 20.19 5.74 26.76
CA ARG A 211 19.38 6.53 27.69
C ARG A 211 19.76 8.02 27.66
N GLN A 212 21.04 8.33 27.62
CA GLN A 212 21.53 9.71 27.49
C GLN A 212 21.08 10.37 26.18
N ALA A 213 20.92 9.59 25.11
CA ALA A 213 20.38 10.05 23.83
C ALA A 213 18.84 10.07 23.77
N GLY A 214 18.13 9.77 24.86
CA GLY A 214 16.67 9.72 24.90
C GLY A 214 16.07 8.50 24.17
N ARG A 215 16.87 7.46 23.93
CA ARG A 215 16.45 6.21 23.28
C ARG A 215 16.24 5.11 24.32
N ALA A 216 15.34 4.18 24.05
CA ALA A 216 15.24 2.98 24.86
C ALA A 216 16.37 1.99 24.48
N PRO A 217 17.08 1.36 25.44
CA PRO A 217 18.11 0.36 25.13
C PRO A 217 17.66 -0.79 24.21
N ARG A 218 16.38 -1.15 24.30
CA ARG A 218 15.74 -2.15 23.44
C ARG A 218 15.68 -1.73 21.96
N GLU A 219 15.88 -0.47 21.61
CA GLU A 219 15.95 -0.06 20.19
C GLU A 219 17.22 -0.54 19.49
N ILE A 220 18.25 -0.92 20.25
CA ILE A 220 19.51 -1.40 19.70
C ILE A 220 19.54 -2.91 19.82
N ARG A 221 19.58 -3.65 18.72
CA ARG A 221 19.71 -5.11 18.71
C ARG A 221 21.11 -5.55 19.10
N ARG A 222 21.25 -6.61 19.90
CA ARG A 222 22.56 -7.18 20.26
C ARG A 222 22.86 -8.40 19.37
N ARG A 223 23.89 -8.30 18.52
CA ARG A 223 24.33 -9.35 17.60
C ARG A 223 25.72 -9.88 17.96
N ILE A 224 25.83 -11.12 18.41
CA ILE A 224 27.12 -11.74 18.73
C ILE A 224 27.54 -12.74 17.65
N ILE A 225 28.85 -12.83 17.40
CA ILE A 225 29.44 -13.83 16.51
C ILE A 225 30.12 -14.90 17.37
N VAL A 226 29.70 -16.15 17.21
CA VAL A 226 30.21 -17.32 17.93
C VAL A 226 30.90 -18.28 16.97
N ASN A 227 31.86 -19.04 17.49
CA ASN A 227 32.54 -20.11 16.77
C ASN A 227 32.59 -21.39 17.63
N GLY A 228 32.58 -22.54 16.98
CA GLY A 228 32.68 -23.84 17.65
C GLY A 228 32.51 -24.99 16.66
N THR A 229 32.73 -26.21 17.11
CA THR A 229 32.61 -27.45 16.34
C THR A 229 31.86 -28.50 17.16
N PHE A 230 31.20 -29.46 16.53
CA PHE A 230 30.63 -30.58 17.29
C PHE A 230 31.67 -31.68 17.51
N ILE A 231 31.68 -32.29 18.70
CA ILE A 231 32.56 -33.44 18.97
C ILE A 231 31.94 -34.75 18.47
N GLN A 232 32.77 -35.69 18.03
CA GLN A 232 32.47 -37.13 18.18
C GLN A 232 32.84 -37.55 19.61
N ALA A 233 32.06 -38.43 20.24
CA ALA A 233 32.30 -38.86 21.62
C ALA A 233 33.74 -39.43 21.80
N GLY A 234 34.63 -38.70 22.48
CA GLY A 234 35.92 -39.28 22.94
C GLY A 234 37.18 -38.41 23.00
N GLU A 235 37.22 -37.13 22.58
CA GLU A 235 38.48 -36.33 22.61
C GLU A 235 38.32 -34.96 23.32
N GLU A 236 39.29 -34.58 24.16
CA GLU A 236 39.39 -33.29 24.87
C GLU A 236 40.42 -32.37 24.20
N HIS A 237 40.03 -31.18 23.71
CA HIS A 237 40.93 -30.04 23.45
C HIS A 237 40.19 -28.69 23.48
N SER A 238 40.93 -27.59 23.67
CA SER A 238 40.48 -26.25 24.13
C SER A 238 40.25 -25.19 23.04
N LEU A 239 39.33 -24.25 23.36
CA LEU A 239 38.99 -22.95 22.72
C LEU A 239 38.09 -22.99 21.47
N GLY A 240 36.87 -22.45 21.62
CA GLY A 240 35.74 -22.58 20.68
C GLY A 240 34.76 -23.59 21.26
N LEU A 241 33.45 -23.40 21.10
CA LEU A 241 32.44 -24.26 21.71
C LEU A 241 32.51 -25.66 21.04
N THR A 242 33.37 -26.54 21.56
CA THR A 242 33.47 -27.95 21.16
C THR A 242 32.49 -28.72 22.05
N ALA A 243 31.28 -28.94 21.56
CA ALA A 243 30.14 -29.27 22.42
C ALA A 243 29.11 -30.20 21.76
N THR A 244 28.42 -31.00 22.56
CA THR A 244 27.17 -31.67 22.16
C THR A 244 26.08 -30.61 21.93
N PRO A 245 25.02 -30.89 21.14
CA PRO A 245 23.93 -29.94 20.93
C PRO A 245 23.31 -29.43 22.24
N THR A 246 23.19 -30.28 23.26
CA THR A 246 22.68 -29.89 24.58
C THR A 246 23.60 -28.91 25.30
N GLN A 247 24.92 -29.07 25.18
CA GLN A 247 25.89 -28.11 25.73
C GLN A 247 25.80 -26.76 25.00
N TRP A 248 25.67 -26.76 23.67
CA TRP A 248 25.42 -25.54 22.89
C TRP A 248 24.19 -24.78 23.37
N VAL A 249 23.06 -25.46 23.58
CA VAL A 249 21.84 -24.83 24.11
C VAL A 249 22.09 -24.26 25.51
N THR A 250 22.80 -25.00 26.38
CA THR A 250 23.11 -24.58 27.75
C THR A 250 23.99 -23.33 27.79
N GLU A 251 24.92 -23.19 26.84
CA GLU A 251 25.84 -22.06 26.74
C GLU A 251 25.21 -20.83 26.07
N LEU A 252 24.34 -21.03 25.08
CA LEU A 252 23.68 -19.95 24.35
C LEU A 252 22.46 -19.37 25.08
N LEU A 253 21.74 -20.19 25.87
CA LEU A 253 20.51 -19.75 26.54
C LEU A 253 20.72 -18.54 27.46
N PRO A 254 21.74 -18.48 28.34
CA PRO A 254 22.00 -17.31 29.18
C PRO A 254 22.30 -16.03 28.38
N LEU A 255 22.91 -16.16 27.20
CA LEU A 255 23.20 -15.02 26.34
C LEU A 255 21.92 -14.33 25.88
N VAL A 256 20.88 -15.12 25.57
CA VAL A 256 19.57 -14.60 25.18
C VAL A 256 18.78 -14.14 26.40
N VAL A 257 18.62 -15.01 27.40
CA VAL A 257 17.74 -14.78 28.56
C VAL A 257 18.27 -13.67 29.47
N ASP A 258 19.55 -13.72 29.84
CA ASP A 258 20.14 -12.84 30.86
C ASP A 258 20.76 -11.59 30.24
N HIS A 259 21.41 -11.75 29.09
CA HIS A 259 22.13 -10.68 28.39
C HIS A 259 21.38 -10.05 27.21
N GLY A 260 20.20 -10.57 26.85
CA GLY A 260 19.34 -9.96 25.83
C GLY A 260 19.90 -10.02 24.41
N VAL A 261 20.72 -11.02 24.09
CA VAL A 261 21.21 -11.24 22.72
C VAL A 261 20.03 -11.57 21.81
N GLY A 262 19.82 -10.74 20.79
CA GLY A 262 18.73 -10.89 19.82
C GLY A 262 19.15 -11.53 18.50
N THR A 263 20.46 -11.59 18.22
CA THR A 263 21.00 -12.25 17.02
C THR A 263 22.29 -13.01 17.35
N ILE A 264 22.36 -14.29 16.97
CA ILE A 264 23.55 -15.13 17.11
C ILE A 264 24.04 -15.52 15.70
N MET A 265 25.26 -15.11 15.36
CA MET A 265 25.90 -15.45 14.10
C MET A 265 26.90 -16.60 14.31
N LEU A 266 26.70 -17.72 13.64
CA LEU A 266 27.66 -18.82 13.58
C LEU A 266 28.75 -18.47 12.56
N ASP A 267 30.01 -18.57 12.97
CA ASP A 267 31.19 -18.39 12.11
C ASP A 267 31.81 -19.76 11.85
N SER A 268 31.38 -20.41 10.76
CA SER A 268 31.84 -21.75 10.36
C SER A 268 31.78 -21.93 8.84
N VAL A 269 32.71 -22.75 8.33
CA VAL A 269 32.71 -23.22 6.93
C VAL A 269 32.36 -24.71 6.83
N ASP A 270 32.25 -25.39 7.97
CA ASP A 270 31.95 -26.82 8.02
C ASP A 270 30.45 -27.05 7.87
N THR A 271 30.06 -27.71 6.79
CA THR A 271 28.66 -27.98 6.46
C THR A 271 27.99 -28.90 7.48
N ASP A 272 28.74 -29.81 8.14
CA ASP A 272 28.18 -30.66 9.21
C ASP A 272 27.79 -29.80 10.41
N THR A 273 28.72 -28.96 10.89
CA THR A 273 28.45 -28.01 11.97
C THR A 273 27.28 -27.09 11.64
N ILE A 274 27.22 -26.51 10.44
CA ILE A 274 26.11 -25.63 10.02
C ILE A 274 24.77 -26.40 10.04
N THR A 275 24.76 -27.64 9.55
CA THR A 275 23.56 -28.48 9.48
C THR A 275 23.08 -28.89 10.86
N ARG A 276 23.98 -29.37 11.72
CA ARG A 276 23.66 -29.82 13.07
C ARG A 276 23.24 -28.67 13.96
N PHE A 277 23.88 -27.51 13.83
CA PHE A 277 23.44 -26.31 14.54
C PHE A 277 21.99 -25.97 14.18
N ALA A 278 21.65 -25.95 12.89
CA ALA A 278 20.30 -25.65 12.44
C ALA A 278 19.24 -26.67 12.87
N ARG A 279 19.56 -27.97 12.80
CA ARG A 279 18.58 -29.04 13.06
C ARG A 279 18.45 -29.42 14.53
N GLU A 280 19.53 -29.32 15.30
CA GLU A 280 19.58 -29.81 16.68
C GLU A 280 19.63 -28.66 17.69
N VAL A 281 20.35 -27.57 17.41
CA VAL A 281 20.55 -26.47 18.38
C VAL A 281 19.45 -25.41 18.25
N ILE A 282 19.15 -24.92 17.05
CA ILE A 282 18.17 -23.82 16.86
C ILE A 282 16.79 -24.17 17.44
N PRO A 283 16.16 -25.33 17.13
CA PRO A 283 14.83 -25.64 17.63
C PRO A 283 14.81 -25.84 19.14
N ALA A 284 15.84 -26.49 19.68
CA ALA A 284 15.98 -26.73 21.12
C ALA A 284 16.22 -25.42 21.90
N LEU A 285 17.03 -24.50 21.35
CA LEU A 285 17.25 -23.18 21.92
C LEU A 285 15.97 -22.34 21.90
N ARG A 286 15.23 -22.31 20.78
CA ARG A 286 13.94 -21.61 20.69
C ARG A 286 12.94 -22.15 21.73
N ALA A 287 12.79 -23.47 21.84
CA ALA A 287 11.93 -24.09 22.84
C ALA A 287 12.35 -23.77 24.28
N ALA A 288 13.65 -23.73 24.57
CA ALA A 288 14.16 -23.35 25.88
C ALA A 288 13.87 -21.86 26.20
N ILE A 289 13.93 -20.98 25.21
CA ILE A 289 13.58 -19.56 25.35
C ILE A 289 12.08 -19.39 25.55
N ASP A 290 11.25 -20.10 24.78
CA ASP A 290 9.79 -20.11 24.90
C ASP A 290 9.33 -20.55 26.30
N ALA A 291 10.07 -21.46 26.93
CA ALA A 291 9.82 -21.87 28.31
C ALA A 291 10.33 -20.85 29.36
N ALA A 292 11.38 -20.08 29.04
CA ALA A 292 12.04 -19.18 29.97
C ALA A 292 11.47 -17.75 29.97
N LEU A 293 10.90 -17.29 28.86
CA LEU A 293 10.46 -15.90 28.67
C LEU A 293 8.97 -15.81 28.32
N PRO A 294 8.24 -14.81 28.85
CA PRO A 294 6.80 -14.68 28.62
C PRO A 294 6.44 -14.35 27.14
N TYR A 295 7.35 -13.73 26.39
CA TYR A 295 7.22 -13.44 24.96
C TYR A 295 7.92 -14.47 24.07
N GLY A 296 8.56 -15.48 24.68
CA GLY A 296 9.33 -16.51 24.01
C GLY A 296 10.38 -16.01 23.02
N SER A 297 10.72 -16.87 22.08
CA SER A 297 11.70 -16.64 21.02
C SER A 297 11.18 -15.73 19.90
N ALA A 298 9.86 -15.53 19.81
CA ALA A 298 9.24 -14.58 18.88
C ALA A 298 9.49 -13.11 19.29
N GLY A 299 9.69 -12.84 20.57
CA GLY A 299 9.96 -11.50 21.07
C GLY A 299 8.77 -10.54 20.95
N LEU A 300 9.04 -9.25 21.16
CA LEU A 300 8.08 -8.16 21.01
C LEU A 300 8.51 -7.25 19.85
N ARG A 301 7.52 -6.67 19.15
CA ARG A 301 7.78 -5.60 18.19
C ARG A 301 8.35 -4.39 18.92
N VAL A 302 9.59 -4.02 18.64
CA VAL A 302 10.21 -2.82 19.20
C VAL A 302 9.99 -1.64 18.27
N ARG A 303 9.43 -0.56 18.82
CA ARG A 303 9.26 0.74 18.14
C ARG A 303 10.32 1.71 18.66
N THR A 304 10.86 2.53 17.77
CA THR A 304 11.80 3.59 18.17
C THR A 304 11.08 4.68 18.95
N ALA A 305 11.78 5.37 19.86
CA ALA A 305 11.20 6.51 20.58
C ALA A 305 10.66 7.59 19.62
N ALA A 306 11.33 7.79 18.48
CA ALA A 306 10.88 8.72 17.44
C ALA A 306 9.56 8.30 16.77
N ALA A 307 9.35 7.00 16.55
CA ALA A 307 8.07 6.50 16.03
C ALA A 307 6.97 6.56 17.09
N LEU A 308 7.26 6.17 18.32
CA LEU A 308 6.32 6.26 19.45
C LEU A 308 5.85 7.70 19.70
N ALA A 309 6.74 8.69 19.56
CA ALA A 309 6.40 10.10 19.70
C ALA A 309 5.43 10.62 18.62
N ARG A 310 5.21 9.86 17.53
CA ARG A 310 4.24 10.19 16.47
C ARG A 310 2.87 9.55 16.68
N ARG A 311 2.71 8.70 17.70
CA ARG A 311 1.41 8.08 18.03
C ARG A 311 0.42 9.14 18.52
N THR A 312 -0.83 9.03 18.06
CA THR A 312 -1.95 9.86 18.53
C THR A 312 -2.44 9.39 19.90
N PRO A 313 -2.56 10.27 20.91
CA PRO A 313 -3.10 9.89 22.22
C PRO A 313 -4.53 9.33 22.16
N GLY A 314 -4.86 8.40 23.06
CA GLY A 314 -6.21 7.83 23.19
C GLY A 314 -6.45 6.54 22.39
N ILE A 315 -5.46 6.10 21.61
CA ILE A 315 -5.54 4.88 20.80
C ILE A 315 -4.67 3.80 21.44
N ASP A 316 -5.22 2.59 21.55
CA ASP A 316 -4.51 1.46 22.14
C ASP A 316 -3.67 0.75 21.08
N TYR A 317 -2.53 1.33 20.73
CA TYR A 317 -1.64 0.77 19.70
C TYR A 317 -1.04 -0.58 20.09
N ASP A 318 -0.86 -0.81 21.39
CA ASP A 318 -0.17 -2.00 21.89
C ASP A 318 -1.12 -3.20 22.00
N ASP A 319 -2.44 -2.96 21.96
CA ASP A 319 -3.48 -3.99 21.93
C ASP A 319 -4.08 -4.21 20.52
N VAL A 320 -3.39 -3.74 19.48
CA VAL A 320 -3.72 -4.13 18.10
C VAL A 320 -3.51 -5.65 17.99
N PRO A 321 -4.52 -6.41 17.51
CA PRO A 321 -4.44 -7.86 17.52
C PRO A 321 -3.27 -8.42 16.70
N ALA A 322 -2.59 -9.43 17.26
CA ALA A 322 -1.67 -10.25 16.51
C ALA A 322 -2.42 -11.04 15.40
N GLY A 323 -1.78 -11.27 14.26
CA GLY A 323 -2.34 -12.05 13.16
C GLY A 323 -2.91 -11.24 11.99
N LEU A 324 -2.90 -9.90 12.06
CA LEU A 324 -3.10 -9.03 10.90
C LEU A 324 -1.94 -9.17 9.91
N ALA A 325 -2.18 -8.89 8.62
CA ALA A 325 -1.13 -8.96 7.61
C ALA A 325 -0.02 -7.93 7.84
N GLU A 326 -0.39 -6.71 8.23
CA GLU A 326 0.57 -5.65 8.58
C GLU A 326 -0.11 -4.58 9.47
N ILE A 327 0.66 -3.99 10.37
CA ILE A 327 0.23 -2.84 11.20
C ILE A 327 1.15 -1.67 10.88
N VAL A 328 0.61 -0.67 10.20
CA VAL A 328 1.38 0.50 9.76
C VAL A 328 1.01 1.71 10.62
N GLU A 329 2.01 2.29 11.27
CA GLU A 329 1.89 3.43 12.18
C GLU A 329 2.68 4.65 11.65
N PRO A 330 2.37 5.87 12.13
CA PRO A 330 3.21 7.03 11.93
C PRO A 330 4.67 6.77 12.33
N GLY A 331 5.59 6.97 11.39
CA GLY A 331 7.00 6.61 11.58
C GLY A 331 7.47 5.48 10.68
N ASP A 332 6.55 4.59 10.29
CA ASP A 332 6.87 3.48 9.39
C ASP A 332 7.11 3.98 7.97
N ARG A 333 8.01 3.33 7.24
CA ARG A 333 8.27 3.67 5.82
C ARG A 333 7.01 3.51 4.95
N ALA A 334 6.24 2.45 5.19
CA ALA A 334 5.00 2.17 4.48
C ALA A 334 3.90 3.20 4.74
N TYR A 335 3.98 4.00 5.81
CA TYR A 335 2.93 4.95 6.21
C TYR A 335 2.61 5.97 5.11
N ALA A 336 3.63 6.38 4.33
CA ALA A 336 3.47 7.34 3.23
C ALA A 336 2.42 6.90 2.19
N ARG A 337 2.30 5.60 1.93
CA ARG A 337 1.35 5.00 0.98
C ARG A 337 -0.10 5.14 1.41
N TYR A 338 -0.36 5.14 2.72
CA TYR A 338 -1.71 5.08 3.29
C TYR A 338 -2.24 6.43 3.73
N ARG A 339 -1.36 7.41 3.94
CA ARG A 339 -1.71 8.80 4.28
C ARG A 339 -2.17 9.64 3.07
N SER A 340 -2.40 9.03 1.91
CA SER A 340 -2.89 9.69 0.70
C SER A 340 -3.73 8.73 -0.15
N GLY A 341 -4.82 9.25 -0.73
CA GLY A 341 -5.62 8.61 -1.77
C GLY A 341 -5.39 9.27 -3.13
N TYR A 342 -6.22 8.95 -4.12
CA TYR A 342 -6.08 9.47 -5.49
C TYR A 342 -6.07 11.01 -5.54
N LEU A 343 -6.92 11.67 -4.77
CA LEU A 343 -7.06 13.13 -4.81
C LEU A 343 -6.89 13.84 -3.47
N ARG A 344 -6.84 13.12 -2.34
CA ARG A 344 -6.80 13.71 -0.98
C ARG A 344 -5.72 13.10 -0.09
N GLY A 345 -5.15 13.92 0.78
CA GLY A 345 -4.25 13.49 1.86
C GLY A 345 -5.00 13.14 3.14
N GLY A 346 -4.31 12.50 4.08
CA GLY A 346 -4.76 12.26 5.44
C GLY A 346 -3.59 12.08 6.42
N SER A 347 -3.90 11.82 7.68
CA SER A 347 -2.94 11.38 8.69
C SER A 347 -3.57 10.31 9.60
N PRO A 348 -3.83 9.09 9.09
CA PRO A 348 -4.41 8.04 9.90
C PRO A 348 -3.51 7.71 11.09
N ALA A 349 -4.12 7.44 12.25
CA ALA A 349 -3.37 7.06 13.42
C ALA A 349 -2.77 5.66 13.27
N VAL A 350 -3.52 4.72 12.70
CA VAL A 350 -3.06 3.37 12.42
C VAL A 350 -3.75 2.82 11.18
N VAL A 351 -3.02 2.03 10.41
CA VAL A 351 -3.53 1.32 9.24
C VAL A 351 -3.37 -0.17 9.50
N LEU A 352 -4.50 -0.87 9.46
CA LEU A 352 -4.61 -2.31 9.68
C LEU A 352 -4.77 -2.97 8.31
N ARG A 353 -3.69 -3.56 7.80
CA ARG A 353 -3.74 -4.30 6.54
C ARG A 353 -4.23 -5.72 6.78
N VAL A 354 -5.14 -6.14 5.93
CA VAL A 354 -5.81 -7.44 6.01
C VAL A 354 -5.72 -8.17 4.68
N SER A 355 -5.54 -9.49 4.73
CA SER A 355 -5.47 -10.41 3.61
C SER A 355 -6.49 -11.53 3.67
N THR A 356 -7.25 -11.66 4.78
CA THR A 356 -8.32 -12.67 4.92
C THR A 356 -9.58 -12.08 5.57
N PRO A 357 -10.75 -12.71 5.39
CA PRO A 357 -11.99 -12.29 6.07
C PRO A 357 -11.89 -12.30 7.60
N GLU A 358 -11.16 -13.24 8.18
CA GLU A 358 -10.97 -13.34 9.64
C GLU A 358 -10.14 -12.16 10.16
N GLN A 359 -9.14 -11.72 9.41
CA GLN A 359 -8.36 -10.53 9.75
C GLN A 359 -9.20 -9.25 9.65
N VAL A 360 -10.17 -9.19 8.72
CA VAL A 360 -11.14 -8.08 8.64
C VAL A 360 -11.99 -8.05 9.92
N ALA A 361 -12.54 -9.19 10.35
CA ALA A 361 -13.30 -9.28 11.59
C ALA A 361 -12.47 -8.90 12.82
N LEU A 362 -11.20 -9.32 12.86
CA LEU A 362 -10.26 -8.99 13.92
C LEU A 362 -9.94 -7.49 13.99
N ALA A 363 -9.66 -6.87 12.83
CA ALA A 363 -9.43 -5.43 12.72
C ALA A 363 -10.68 -4.63 13.09
N LEU A 364 -11.86 -5.11 12.73
CA LEU A 364 -13.13 -4.48 13.10
C LEU A 364 -13.41 -4.58 14.60
N ALA A 365 -13.14 -5.73 15.22
CA ALA A 365 -13.25 -5.89 16.67
C ALA A 365 -12.33 -4.92 17.43
N TYR A 366 -11.12 -4.68 16.94
CA TYR A 366 -10.24 -3.63 17.45
C TYR A 366 -10.87 -2.24 17.29
N ALA A 367 -11.30 -1.89 16.07
CA ALA A 367 -11.86 -0.57 15.80
C ALA A 367 -13.11 -0.25 16.63
N ARG A 368 -13.96 -1.25 16.92
CA ARG A 368 -15.16 -1.08 17.77
C ARG A 368 -14.85 -0.73 19.22
N ARG A 369 -13.63 -0.96 19.71
CA ARG A 369 -13.20 -0.50 21.04
C ARG A 369 -12.86 0.99 21.07
N HIS A 370 -12.78 1.61 19.88
CA HIS A 370 -12.52 3.03 19.67
C HIS A 370 -13.62 3.68 18.82
N PRO A 371 -14.90 3.63 19.24
CA PRO A 371 -16.04 4.09 18.43
C PRO A 371 -16.02 5.59 18.12
N GLU A 372 -15.21 6.38 18.84
CA GLU A 372 -14.99 7.81 18.60
C GLU A 372 -14.06 8.10 17.41
N LEU A 373 -13.30 7.11 16.93
CA LEU A 373 -12.33 7.28 15.86
C LEU A 373 -12.96 7.03 14.49
N PRO A 374 -12.61 7.84 13.47
CA PRO A 374 -12.97 7.53 12.09
C PRO A 374 -12.45 6.16 11.66
N LEU A 375 -13.30 5.35 11.02
CA LEU A 375 -13.05 4.03 10.46
C LEU A 375 -13.33 3.97 8.94
N PRO A 376 -12.58 4.68 8.09
CA PRO A 376 -12.58 4.45 6.65
C PRO A 376 -12.11 3.04 6.30
N ARG A 377 -12.67 2.51 5.20
CA ARG A 377 -12.23 1.26 4.57
C ARG A 377 -11.55 1.60 3.25
N ARG A 378 -10.47 0.90 2.94
CA ARG A 378 -9.62 1.20 1.79
C ARG A 378 -9.39 -0.04 0.92
N SER A 379 -9.81 0.05 -0.35
CA SER A 379 -9.35 -0.82 -1.44
C SER A 379 -8.12 -0.18 -2.11
N ALA A 380 -8.21 0.27 -3.36
CA ALA A 380 -7.10 0.96 -4.05
C ALA A 380 -6.90 2.44 -3.65
N GLY A 381 -7.76 3.01 -2.78
CA GLY A 381 -7.65 4.41 -2.35
C GLY A 381 -8.10 5.47 -3.37
N HIS A 382 -8.91 5.10 -4.36
CA HIS A 382 -9.32 5.97 -5.48
C HIS A 382 -10.53 6.88 -5.20
N GLY A 383 -11.15 6.80 -4.02
CA GLY A 383 -12.37 7.55 -3.72
C GLY A 383 -12.15 9.08 -3.81
N ILE A 384 -12.88 9.75 -4.70
CA ILE A 384 -12.77 11.21 -4.93
C ILE A 384 -13.06 12.02 -3.65
N SER A 385 -13.97 11.51 -2.83
CA SER A 385 -14.30 12.10 -1.54
C SER A 385 -13.20 12.02 -0.48
N GLY A 386 -12.16 11.21 -0.69
CA GLY A 386 -11.08 10.96 0.27
C GLY A 386 -11.46 10.08 1.46
N ARG A 387 -12.66 9.48 1.48
CA ARG A 387 -13.14 8.61 2.57
C ARG A 387 -12.45 7.25 2.69
N SER A 388 -11.35 7.04 1.96
CA SER A 388 -10.44 5.89 2.13
C SER A 388 -9.24 6.22 3.01
N THR A 389 -9.23 7.40 3.64
CA THR A 389 -8.29 7.84 4.67
C THR A 389 -9.03 8.74 5.65
N ASN A 390 -8.36 9.15 6.73
CA ASN A 390 -8.90 10.06 7.74
C ASN A 390 -7.78 10.92 8.36
N GLU A 391 -8.14 11.70 9.38
CA GLU A 391 -7.23 12.36 10.31
C GLU A 391 -7.34 11.68 11.68
N GLY A 392 -6.26 11.07 12.16
CA GLY A 392 -6.16 10.51 13.52
C GLY A 392 -7.00 9.26 13.81
N GLY A 393 -7.65 8.64 12.81
CA GLY A 393 -8.48 7.45 12.97
C GLY A 393 -7.81 6.14 12.50
N ILE A 394 -8.62 5.10 12.35
CA ILE A 394 -8.21 3.74 11.97
C ILE A 394 -8.56 3.49 10.50
N VAL A 395 -7.62 3.02 9.69
CA VAL A 395 -7.90 2.57 8.31
C VAL A 395 -7.84 1.06 8.26
N ILE A 396 -8.91 0.41 7.79
CA ILE A 396 -8.85 -1.01 7.39
C ILE A 396 -8.53 -1.07 5.90
N ASP A 397 -7.34 -1.58 5.57
CA ASP A 397 -6.82 -1.66 4.20
C ASP A 397 -6.92 -3.08 3.65
N LEU A 398 -7.79 -3.25 2.65
CA LEU A 398 -8.09 -4.51 1.97
C LEU A 398 -7.23 -4.71 0.71
N SER A 399 -6.20 -3.89 0.49
CA SER A 399 -5.42 -3.91 -0.76
C SER A 399 -4.68 -5.23 -1.00
N ALA A 400 -4.41 -6.00 0.05
CA ALA A 400 -3.81 -7.33 -0.06
C ALA A 400 -4.81 -8.43 -0.47
N MET A 401 -6.13 -8.16 -0.45
CA MET A 401 -7.17 -9.07 -0.91
C MET A 401 -7.46 -8.81 -2.40
N ASN A 402 -6.47 -9.04 -3.26
CA ASN A 402 -6.50 -8.68 -4.68
C ASN A 402 -6.47 -9.88 -5.65
N GLN A 403 -6.83 -11.07 -5.17
CA GLN A 403 -6.88 -12.27 -6.01
C GLN A 403 -8.03 -12.18 -7.03
N ILE A 404 -7.78 -12.72 -8.23
CA ILE A 404 -8.74 -12.85 -9.32
C ILE A 404 -8.71 -14.32 -9.78
N GLU A 405 -9.82 -15.02 -9.61
CA GLU A 405 -9.96 -16.46 -9.85
C GLU A 405 -11.13 -16.72 -10.80
N VAL A 406 -10.91 -17.50 -11.85
CA VAL A 406 -12.01 -18.02 -12.68
C VAL A 406 -12.56 -19.27 -12.00
N LEU A 407 -13.81 -19.22 -11.56
CA LEU A 407 -14.48 -20.31 -10.85
C LEU A 407 -15.06 -21.35 -11.80
N ASP A 408 -15.68 -20.88 -12.89
CA ASP A 408 -16.30 -21.73 -13.89
C ASP A 408 -16.33 -21.03 -15.25
N GLU A 409 -15.65 -21.64 -16.23
CA GLU A 409 -15.60 -21.08 -17.59
C GLU A 409 -16.91 -21.22 -18.36
N ALA A 410 -17.70 -22.27 -18.08
CA ALA A 410 -18.96 -22.51 -18.79
C ALA A 410 -20.02 -21.47 -18.43
N THR A 411 -20.04 -21.03 -17.17
CA THR A 411 -20.95 -19.99 -16.67
C THR A 411 -20.30 -18.62 -16.55
N ARG A 412 -19.01 -18.50 -16.91
CA ARG A 412 -18.20 -17.26 -16.84
C ARG A 412 -18.18 -16.66 -15.42
N ARG A 413 -18.20 -17.52 -14.40
CA ARG A 413 -18.17 -17.12 -13.00
C ARG A 413 -16.75 -16.83 -12.57
N VAL A 414 -16.55 -15.66 -11.96
CA VAL A 414 -15.24 -15.20 -11.52
C VAL A 414 -15.33 -14.66 -10.09
N ARG A 415 -14.34 -15.00 -9.26
CA ARG A 415 -14.18 -14.47 -7.90
C ARG A 415 -13.09 -13.41 -7.90
N ILE A 416 -13.42 -12.25 -7.35
CA ILE A 416 -12.54 -11.08 -7.36
C ILE A 416 -12.46 -10.50 -5.95
N GLY A 417 -11.24 -10.29 -5.46
CA GLY A 417 -11.00 -9.65 -4.17
C GLY A 417 -11.23 -8.13 -4.19
N PRO A 418 -11.66 -7.52 -3.08
CA PRO A 418 -11.96 -6.09 -2.98
C PRO A 418 -10.74 -5.18 -3.22
N GLY A 419 -9.53 -5.70 -3.03
CA GLY A 419 -8.26 -5.00 -3.22
C GLY A 419 -7.77 -4.94 -4.66
N ALA A 420 -8.33 -5.76 -5.56
CA ALA A 420 -7.97 -5.78 -6.98
C ALA A 420 -8.32 -4.44 -7.66
N ARG A 421 -7.59 -4.12 -8.73
CA ARG A 421 -7.82 -2.95 -9.59
C ARG A 421 -8.46 -3.38 -10.90
N TRP A 422 -9.29 -2.52 -11.49
CA TRP A 422 -10.02 -2.87 -12.72
C TRP A 422 -9.14 -3.15 -13.94
N MET A 423 -7.93 -2.57 -14.02
CA MET A 423 -6.96 -2.95 -15.05
C MET A 423 -6.43 -4.39 -14.87
N GLU A 424 -6.25 -4.84 -13.63
CA GLU A 424 -5.80 -6.20 -13.32
C GLU A 424 -6.91 -7.20 -13.65
N VAL A 425 -8.16 -6.86 -13.31
CA VAL A 425 -9.35 -7.64 -13.68
C VAL A 425 -9.47 -7.75 -15.20
N ALA A 426 -9.39 -6.63 -15.94
CA ALA A 426 -9.49 -6.66 -17.39
C ALA A 426 -8.35 -7.48 -18.03
N ALA A 427 -7.12 -7.38 -17.52
CA ALA A 427 -5.99 -8.18 -17.98
C ALA A 427 -6.17 -9.68 -17.69
N ALA A 428 -6.72 -10.05 -16.52
CA ALA A 428 -6.95 -11.44 -16.13
C ALA A 428 -8.08 -12.10 -16.94
N LEU A 429 -9.11 -11.35 -17.33
CA LEU A 429 -10.25 -11.86 -18.11
C LEU A 429 -9.99 -11.87 -19.63
N HIS A 430 -9.04 -11.05 -20.10
CA HIS A 430 -8.73 -10.92 -21.53
C HIS A 430 -8.43 -12.25 -22.25
N PRO A 431 -7.63 -13.20 -21.70
CA PRO A 431 -7.35 -14.48 -22.35
C PRO A 431 -8.59 -15.33 -22.63
N TYR A 432 -9.68 -15.12 -21.89
CA TYR A 432 -10.95 -15.84 -22.05
C TYR A 432 -11.91 -15.15 -23.04
N GLY A 433 -11.55 -13.98 -23.56
CA GLY A 433 -12.44 -13.14 -24.37
C GLY A 433 -13.58 -12.54 -23.55
N TRP A 434 -13.35 -12.33 -22.24
CA TRP A 434 -14.35 -11.79 -21.34
C TRP A 434 -13.98 -10.40 -20.83
N ALA A 435 -15.01 -9.66 -20.40
CA ALA A 435 -14.85 -8.43 -19.65
C ALA A 435 -15.97 -8.28 -18.61
N LEU A 436 -15.75 -7.34 -17.69
CA LEU A 436 -16.79 -6.84 -16.79
C LEU A 436 -16.98 -5.35 -17.03
N SER A 437 -18.24 -4.93 -17.05
CA SER A 437 -18.57 -3.51 -16.95
C SER A 437 -17.99 -2.96 -15.65
N SER A 438 -17.19 -1.89 -15.76
CA SER A 438 -16.43 -1.33 -14.63
C SER A 438 -16.44 0.21 -14.66
N GLY A 439 -15.31 0.86 -14.37
CA GLY A 439 -15.11 2.29 -14.57
C GLY A 439 -14.43 2.61 -15.91
N ASP A 440 -13.97 3.86 -16.04
CA ASP A 440 -13.14 4.35 -17.16
C ASP A 440 -11.64 4.46 -16.82
N TYR A 441 -11.26 4.19 -15.58
CA TYR A 441 -9.88 4.28 -15.11
C TYR A 441 -9.44 3.01 -14.40
N GLY A 442 -8.33 2.44 -14.86
CA GLY A 442 -7.84 1.12 -14.44
C GLY A 442 -7.43 1.01 -12.98
N GLY A 443 -6.99 2.11 -12.37
CA GLY A 443 -6.47 2.15 -11.00
C GLY A 443 -7.55 2.19 -9.92
N VAL A 444 -8.83 2.23 -10.31
CA VAL A 444 -9.95 2.16 -9.37
C VAL A 444 -10.02 0.75 -8.76
N GLY A 445 -10.18 0.67 -7.45
CA GLY A 445 -10.31 -0.61 -6.74
C GLY A 445 -11.72 -1.20 -6.89
N VAL A 446 -11.79 -2.53 -7.00
CA VAL A 446 -13.04 -3.28 -7.17
C VAL A 446 -14.02 -3.00 -6.02
N GLY A 447 -13.56 -3.07 -4.77
CA GLY A 447 -14.45 -2.98 -3.59
C GLY A 447 -15.36 -1.75 -3.56
N GLY A 448 -14.79 -0.57 -3.77
CA GLY A 448 -15.57 0.68 -3.74
C GLY A 448 -16.51 0.85 -4.94
N LEU A 449 -16.10 0.42 -6.13
CA LEU A 449 -16.89 0.58 -7.36
C LEU A 449 -18.02 -0.46 -7.42
N ALA A 450 -17.71 -1.72 -7.13
CA ALA A 450 -18.63 -2.86 -7.15
C ALA A 450 -19.70 -2.83 -6.06
N THR A 451 -19.65 -1.86 -5.13
CA THR A 451 -20.67 -1.66 -4.09
C THR A 451 -21.47 -0.37 -4.26
N ALA A 452 -21.12 0.46 -5.24
CA ALA A 452 -21.74 1.75 -5.49
C ALA A 452 -22.54 1.80 -6.80
N GLY A 453 -22.30 0.86 -7.72
CA GLY A 453 -22.93 0.82 -9.04
C GLY A 453 -21.93 0.38 -10.09
N GLY A 454 -21.08 1.31 -10.52
CA GLY A 454 -20.04 1.11 -11.52
C GLY A 454 -20.46 1.61 -12.89
N ILE A 455 -19.93 2.78 -13.26
CA ILE A 455 -20.26 3.47 -14.51
C ILE A 455 -18.99 3.63 -15.34
N GLY A 456 -18.90 2.89 -16.44
CA GLY A 456 -17.76 2.82 -17.35
C GLY A 456 -18.18 2.60 -18.79
N TYR A 457 -17.23 2.27 -19.67
CA TYR A 457 -17.49 2.25 -21.10
C TYR A 457 -18.47 1.17 -21.57
N LEU A 458 -18.55 0.03 -20.87
CA LEU A 458 -19.46 -1.08 -21.20
C LEU A 458 -20.88 -0.87 -20.64
N VAL A 459 -21.12 0.21 -19.89
CA VAL A 459 -22.32 0.35 -19.05
C VAL A 459 -23.64 0.31 -19.84
N ARG A 460 -23.66 0.90 -21.04
CA ARG A 460 -24.87 0.91 -21.88
C ARG A 460 -25.11 -0.43 -22.56
N ALA A 461 -24.07 -1.17 -22.92
CA ALA A 461 -24.20 -2.46 -23.59
C ALA A 461 -24.54 -3.59 -22.60
N HIS A 462 -23.90 -3.59 -21.43
CA HIS A 462 -23.90 -4.73 -20.50
C HIS A 462 -24.54 -4.44 -19.14
N GLY A 463 -24.70 -3.16 -18.75
CA GLY A 463 -25.27 -2.76 -17.46
C GLY A 463 -24.21 -2.25 -16.47
N LEU A 464 -24.63 -1.96 -15.23
CA LEU A 464 -23.72 -1.54 -14.16
C LEU A 464 -22.90 -2.73 -13.68
N THR A 465 -21.72 -2.49 -13.09
CA THR A 465 -20.91 -3.55 -12.44
C THR A 465 -21.74 -4.39 -11.45
N ILE A 466 -22.62 -3.75 -10.68
CA ILE A 466 -23.49 -4.42 -9.70
C ILE A 466 -24.54 -5.35 -10.34
N ASP A 467 -24.83 -5.23 -11.63
CA ASP A 467 -25.81 -6.07 -12.33
C ASP A 467 -25.22 -7.45 -12.70
N HIS A 468 -23.89 -7.51 -12.79
CA HIS A 468 -23.13 -8.73 -13.00
C HIS A 468 -22.82 -9.48 -11.70
N LEU A 469 -23.10 -8.88 -10.55
CA LEU A 469 -22.83 -9.48 -9.25
C LEU A 469 -23.79 -10.64 -8.97
N ARG A 470 -23.28 -11.72 -8.38
CA ARG A 470 -24.02 -12.96 -8.12
C ARG A 470 -23.99 -13.36 -6.65
N ALA A 471 -22.85 -13.15 -6.00
CA ALA A 471 -22.70 -13.30 -4.56
C ALA A 471 -21.58 -12.39 -4.03
N VAL A 472 -21.62 -12.12 -2.73
CA VAL A 472 -20.51 -11.51 -1.99
C VAL A 472 -20.31 -12.24 -0.68
N ASP A 473 -19.06 -12.37 -0.27
CA ASP A 473 -18.72 -12.67 1.11
C ASP A 473 -18.40 -11.35 1.81
N MET A 474 -18.89 -11.16 3.04
CA MET A 474 -18.72 -9.90 3.76
C MET A 474 -18.65 -10.09 5.27
N VAL A 475 -18.01 -9.13 5.93
CA VAL A 475 -17.96 -9.00 7.39
C VAL A 475 -18.92 -7.90 7.82
N LEU A 476 -19.87 -8.23 8.70
CA LEU A 476 -20.86 -7.30 9.26
C LEU A 476 -20.30 -6.50 10.44
N ALA A 477 -21.06 -5.50 10.92
CA ALA A 477 -20.63 -4.61 11.99
C ALA A 477 -20.30 -5.35 13.30
N ASP A 478 -20.97 -6.48 13.56
CA ASP A 478 -20.72 -7.30 14.75
C ASP A 478 -19.49 -8.22 14.61
N GLY A 479 -18.89 -8.29 13.42
CA GLY A 479 -17.75 -9.14 13.09
C GLY A 479 -18.14 -10.50 12.50
N SER A 480 -19.43 -10.80 12.31
CA SER A 480 -19.87 -12.04 11.67
C SER A 480 -19.52 -12.06 10.18
N LEU A 481 -19.13 -13.25 9.69
CA LEU A 481 -18.89 -13.51 8.28
C LEU A 481 -20.17 -14.07 7.67
N VAL A 482 -20.66 -13.44 6.61
CA VAL A 482 -21.88 -13.87 5.91
C VAL A 482 -21.66 -13.87 4.41
N GLN A 483 -22.41 -14.71 3.71
CA GLN A 483 -22.55 -14.63 2.26
C GLN A 483 -23.90 -13.99 1.92
N ALA A 484 -23.91 -13.07 0.96
CA ALA A 484 -25.14 -12.47 0.44
C ALA A 484 -25.25 -12.72 -1.07
N SER A 485 -26.38 -13.26 -1.50
CA SER A 485 -26.69 -13.65 -2.88
C SER A 485 -28.18 -13.50 -3.18
N GLU A 486 -28.62 -13.95 -4.36
CA GLU A 486 -30.05 -13.98 -4.70
C GLU A 486 -30.87 -14.98 -3.86
N THR A 487 -30.21 -15.92 -3.19
CA THR A 487 -30.88 -16.98 -2.41
C THR A 487 -30.56 -16.97 -0.92
N GLU A 488 -29.54 -16.21 -0.49
CA GLU A 488 -29.09 -16.12 0.90
C GLU A 488 -28.83 -14.66 1.29
N ASN A 489 -29.29 -14.22 2.46
CA ASN A 489 -29.20 -12.82 2.91
C ASN A 489 -29.56 -11.81 1.80
N THR A 490 -30.72 -12.04 1.16
CA THR A 490 -31.13 -11.37 -0.09
C THR A 490 -31.36 -9.87 0.08
N ASP A 491 -31.67 -9.44 1.29
CA ASP A 491 -31.77 -8.05 1.71
C ASP A 491 -30.40 -7.34 1.78
N LEU A 492 -29.37 -8.01 2.32
CA LEU A 492 -27.99 -7.56 2.26
C LEU A 492 -27.50 -7.53 0.81
N PHE A 493 -27.80 -8.55 0.01
CA PHE A 493 -27.39 -8.60 -1.40
C PHE A 493 -28.02 -7.47 -2.22
N TRP A 494 -29.26 -7.12 -1.92
CA TRP A 494 -29.91 -5.92 -2.47
C TRP A 494 -29.18 -4.63 -2.06
N ALA A 495 -28.82 -4.48 -0.79
CA ALA A 495 -28.16 -3.27 -0.28
C ALA A 495 -26.72 -3.11 -0.79
N VAL A 496 -25.96 -4.20 -0.89
CA VAL A 496 -24.58 -4.19 -1.39
C VAL A 496 -24.50 -3.64 -2.81
N ARG A 497 -25.53 -3.90 -3.63
CA ARG A 497 -25.66 -3.39 -5.00
C ARG A 497 -26.14 -1.93 -5.03
N GLY A 498 -25.34 -1.02 -4.48
CA GLY A 498 -25.55 0.43 -4.53
C GLY A 498 -25.35 1.18 -3.21
N ALA A 499 -25.30 0.47 -2.08
CA ALA A 499 -25.10 1.06 -0.75
C ALA A 499 -24.18 0.20 0.15
N GLY A 500 -23.32 -0.64 -0.43
CA GLY A 500 -22.57 -1.67 0.33
C GLY A 500 -21.72 -1.14 1.48
N ALA A 501 -21.13 0.05 1.33
CA ALA A 501 -20.33 0.67 2.39
C ALA A 501 -21.09 0.95 3.70
N ASN A 502 -22.43 0.91 3.68
CA ASN A 502 -23.27 1.13 4.86
C ASN A 502 -23.64 -0.17 5.60
N VAL A 503 -23.48 -1.34 4.99
CA VAL A 503 -23.99 -2.62 5.51
C VAL A 503 -22.90 -3.65 5.84
N GLY A 504 -21.66 -3.43 5.42
CA GLY A 504 -20.53 -4.27 5.81
C GLY A 504 -19.27 -4.03 5.00
N ILE A 505 -18.26 -4.87 5.25
CA ILE A 505 -17.00 -4.89 4.51
C ILE A 505 -17.02 -6.13 3.61
N VAL A 506 -17.18 -5.93 2.30
CA VAL A 506 -17.11 -7.03 1.32
C VAL A 506 -15.67 -7.52 1.19
N THR A 507 -15.48 -8.83 1.34
CA THR A 507 -14.18 -9.51 1.33
C THR A 507 -13.95 -10.32 0.05
N SER A 508 -15.01 -10.62 -0.70
CA SER A 508 -14.97 -11.34 -1.98
C SER A 508 -16.21 -11.00 -2.80
N PHE A 509 -16.05 -10.87 -4.12
CA PHE A 509 -17.14 -10.68 -5.07
C PHE A 509 -17.17 -11.83 -6.07
N GLU A 510 -18.34 -12.43 -6.28
CA GLU A 510 -18.59 -13.35 -7.39
C GLU A 510 -19.37 -12.63 -8.49
N PHE A 511 -18.80 -12.56 -9.70
CA PHE A 511 -19.41 -11.96 -10.87
C PHE A 511 -19.67 -12.99 -11.97
N GLU A 512 -20.62 -12.67 -12.84
CA GLU A 512 -20.74 -13.24 -14.18
C GLU A 512 -20.11 -12.30 -15.20
N ALA A 513 -19.06 -12.73 -15.88
CA ALA A 513 -18.42 -11.94 -16.92
C ALA A 513 -19.16 -12.03 -18.27
N ASP A 514 -19.10 -10.95 -19.05
CA ASP A 514 -19.65 -10.91 -20.41
C ASP A 514 -18.60 -11.32 -21.43
N VAL A 515 -19.06 -11.83 -22.58
CA VAL A 515 -18.17 -12.06 -23.72
C VAL A 515 -17.97 -10.73 -24.43
N VAL A 516 -16.75 -10.23 -24.41
CA VAL A 516 -16.37 -8.94 -25.01
C VAL A 516 -15.08 -9.14 -25.78
N GLY A 517 -15.18 -8.98 -27.10
CA GLY A 517 -14.04 -9.04 -28.01
C GLY A 517 -13.19 -7.75 -27.95
N PRO A 518 -12.36 -7.51 -28.97
CA PRO A 518 -11.83 -6.17 -29.20
C PRO A 518 -12.97 -5.16 -29.37
N VAL A 519 -12.70 -3.91 -29.00
CA VAL A 519 -13.66 -2.80 -29.04
C VAL A 519 -13.11 -1.66 -29.86
N GLY A 520 -13.98 -0.94 -30.56
CA GLY A 520 -13.66 0.36 -31.13
C GLY A 520 -13.55 1.40 -30.01
N TYR A 521 -12.42 2.10 -29.93
CA TYR A 521 -12.21 3.17 -28.96
C TYR A 521 -11.71 4.43 -29.67
N ALA A 522 -12.42 5.54 -29.42
CA ALA A 522 -12.18 6.83 -30.04
C ALA A 522 -11.97 7.93 -29.01
N GLU A 523 -10.93 8.72 -29.19
CA GLU A 523 -10.70 9.97 -28.49
C GLU A 523 -10.71 11.12 -29.50
N LEU A 524 -11.70 12.00 -29.39
CA LEU A 524 -11.87 13.14 -30.27
C LEU A 524 -11.80 14.44 -29.46
N THR A 525 -11.00 15.40 -29.92
CA THR A 525 -10.99 16.77 -29.39
C THR A 525 -11.64 17.67 -30.42
N GLN A 526 -12.76 18.27 -30.07
CA GLN A 526 -13.58 19.08 -30.96
C GLN A 526 -13.72 20.52 -30.48
N ASP A 527 -13.98 21.43 -31.42
CA ASP A 527 -14.38 22.79 -31.12
C ASP A 527 -15.70 22.81 -30.36
N ALA A 528 -15.68 23.46 -29.21
CA ALA A 528 -16.87 23.70 -28.40
C ALA A 528 -16.99 25.20 -28.10
N SER A 529 -16.69 26.05 -29.08
CA SER A 529 -16.78 27.51 -28.94
C SER A 529 -18.21 27.98 -28.60
N ASP A 530 -19.22 27.19 -28.94
CA ASP A 530 -20.57 27.24 -28.36
C ASP A 530 -20.84 26.00 -27.49
N PRO A 531 -20.49 26.04 -26.19
CA PRO A 531 -20.61 24.89 -25.31
C PRO A 531 -22.06 24.41 -25.14
N ALA A 532 -23.03 25.33 -25.18
CA ALA A 532 -24.43 24.98 -24.96
C ALA A 532 -24.98 24.18 -26.14
N ARG A 533 -24.69 24.64 -27.37
CA ARG A 533 -25.07 23.89 -28.57
C ARG A 533 -24.38 22.53 -28.62
N PHE A 534 -23.07 22.48 -28.39
CA PHE A 534 -22.32 21.22 -28.40
C PHE A 534 -22.91 20.21 -27.41
N LEU A 535 -23.27 20.64 -26.20
CA LEU A 535 -23.88 19.76 -25.20
C LEU A 535 -25.22 19.16 -25.68
N VAL A 536 -26.09 19.96 -26.28
CA VAL A 536 -27.38 19.47 -26.83
C VAL A 536 -27.13 18.46 -27.95
N ASP A 537 -26.26 18.81 -28.90
CA ASP A 537 -25.96 17.97 -30.07
C ASP A 537 -25.31 16.63 -29.63
N TRP A 538 -24.38 16.68 -28.67
CA TRP A 538 -23.76 15.49 -28.08
C TRP A 538 -24.75 14.64 -27.27
N GLY A 539 -25.63 15.26 -26.49
CA GLY A 539 -26.69 14.57 -25.75
C GLY A 539 -27.63 13.81 -26.68
N GLN A 540 -28.06 14.46 -27.78
CA GLN A 540 -28.88 13.83 -28.80
C GLN A 540 -28.14 12.67 -29.50
N PHE A 541 -26.84 12.82 -29.78
CA PHE A 541 -26.02 11.73 -30.31
C PHE A 541 -26.03 10.51 -29.37
N VAL A 542 -25.82 10.70 -28.06
CA VAL A 542 -25.83 9.60 -27.08
C VAL A 542 -27.21 8.92 -27.01
N GLU A 543 -28.29 9.68 -26.97
CA GLU A 543 -29.66 9.14 -26.84
C GLU A 543 -30.14 8.41 -28.10
N THR A 544 -29.71 8.85 -29.28
CA THR A 544 -30.06 8.22 -30.57
C THR A 544 -29.12 7.09 -30.97
N SER A 545 -27.94 7.01 -30.33
CA SER A 545 -26.99 5.92 -30.55
C SER A 545 -27.51 4.60 -29.99
N PRO A 546 -27.16 3.46 -30.63
CA PRO A 546 -27.48 2.16 -30.08
C PRO A 546 -26.72 1.93 -28.77
N ARG A 547 -27.12 0.91 -28.00
CA ARG A 547 -26.61 0.71 -26.63
C ARG A 547 -25.15 0.27 -26.59
N GLU A 548 -24.63 -0.26 -27.69
CA GLU A 548 -23.24 -0.65 -27.92
C GLU A 548 -22.30 0.56 -28.00
N VAL A 549 -22.84 1.79 -28.12
CA VAL A 549 -22.06 3.03 -28.16
C VAL A 549 -22.19 3.74 -26.83
N THR A 550 -21.07 3.95 -26.14
CA THR A 550 -20.96 4.74 -24.91
C THR A 550 -19.99 5.87 -25.13
N SER A 551 -20.42 7.12 -24.97
CA SER A 551 -19.56 8.31 -25.08
C SER A 551 -19.49 9.04 -23.76
N PHE A 552 -18.28 9.37 -23.30
CA PHE A 552 -18.03 10.25 -22.17
C PHE A 552 -17.43 11.56 -22.67
N LEU A 553 -17.80 12.67 -22.05
CA LEU A 553 -17.43 14.02 -22.45
C LEU A 553 -16.71 14.73 -21.30
N ILE A 554 -15.57 15.34 -21.58
CA ILE A 554 -14.90 16.30 -20.70
C ILE A 554 -14.83 17.64 -21.44
N MET A 555 -15.30 18.71 -20.80
CA MET A 555 -15.26 20.04 -21.40
C MET A 555 -14.26 20.95 -20.69
N SER A 556 -13.44 21.63 -21.49
CA SER A 556 -12.54 22.68 -21.02
C SER A 556 -13.03 24.05 -21.50
N PRO A 557 -13.15 25.05 -20.61
CA PRO A 557 -13.57 26.38 -21.01
C PRO A 557 -12.49 27.09 -21.82
N ALA A 558 -12.89 28.14 -22.55
CA ALA A 558 -11.95 29.00 -23.27
C ALA A 558 -10.93 29.64 -22.32
N ARG A 559 -9.66 29.71 -22.73
CA ARG A 559 -8.56 30.31 -21.96
C ARG A 559 -7.75 31.26 -22.82
N GLY A 560 -7.88 32.56 -22.56
CA GLY A 560 -7.18 33.60 -23.32
C GLY A 560 -7.57 33.54 -24.81
N ARG A 561 -6.63 33.11 -25.67
CA ARG A 561 -6.86 32.94 -27.12
C ARG A 561 -7.24 31.51 -27.53
N GLN A 562 -7.22 30.56 -26.60
CA GLN A 562 -7.64 29.18 -26.87
C GLN A 562 -9.17 29.05 -26.76
N PRO A 563 -9.84 28.46 -27.76
CA PRO A 563 -11.29 28.24 -27.71
C PRO A 563 -11.64 27.22 -26.63
N ALA A 564 -12.93 27.14 -26.29
CA ALA A 564 -13.45 26.04 -25.50
C ALA A 564 -13.39 24.74 -26.33
N VAL A 565 -13.09 23.63 -25.67
CA VAL A 565 -12.91 22.32 -26.34
C VAL A 565 -13.70 21.24 -25.62
N ALA A 566 -14.20 20.30 -26.41
CA ALA A 566 -14.84 19.07 -25.95
C ALA A 566 -13.91 17.89 -26.25
N LEU A 567 -13.53 17.14 -25.22
CA LEU A 567 -12.84 15.87 -25.35
C LEU A 567 -13.86 14.75 -25.13
N THR A 568 -14.16 14.00 -26.19
CA THR A 568 -15.01 12.82 -26.10
C THR A 568 -14.18 11.55 -26.13
N ARG A 569 -14.52 10.62 -25.23
CA ARG A 569 -13.98 9.26 -25.19
C ARG A 569 -15.13 8.30 -25.43
N THR A 570 -15.14 7.68 -26.58
CA THR A 570 -16.27 6.89 -27.07
C THR A 570 -15.83 5.47 -27.31
N MET A 571 -16.57 4.52 -26.74
CA MET A 571 -16.39 3.10 -27.00
C MET A 571 -17.57 2.58 -27.81
N VAL A 572 -17.25 1.74 -28.79
CA VAL A 572 -18.18 0.95 -29.58
C VAL A 572 -17.87 -0.51 -29.27
N ASP A 573 -18.84 -1.23 -28.71
CA ASP A 573 -18.73 -2.66 -28.40
C ASP A 573 -18.82 -3.51 -29.68
N SER A 574 -17.78 -3.41 -30.51
CA SER A 574 -17.61 -4.10 -31.78
C SER A 574 -16.16 -3.98 -32.24
N ASP A 575 -15.64 -5.02 -32.87
CA ASP A 575 -14.34 -5.04 -33.56
C ASP A 575 -14.47 -4.90 -35.08
N ASP A 576 -15.69 -4.73 -35.61
CA ASP A 576 -15.91 -4.52 -37.04
C ASP A 576 -15.59 -3.07 -37.43
N PRO A 577 -14.56 -2.82 -38.27
CA PRO A 577 -14.15 -1.46 -38.61
C PRO A 577 -15.24 -0.62 -39.27
N GLU A 578 -16.10 -1.22 -40.11
CA GLU A 578 -17.18 -0.50 -40.78
C GLU A 578 -18.23 -0.05 -39.77
N THR A 579 -18.64 -0.93 -38.86
CA THR A 579 -19.52 -0.59 -37.75
C THR A 579 -18.90 0.50 -36.86
N VAL A 580 -17.64 0.34 -36.44
CA VAL A 580 -16.95 1.30 -35.57
C VAL A 580 -16.93 2.70 -36.21
N VAL A 581 -16.53 2.80 -37.48
CA VAL A 581 -16.53 4.08 -38.21
C VAL A 581 -17.94 4.66 -38.31
N ALA A 582 -18.93 3.87 -38.73
CA ALA A 582 -20.30 4.33 -38.89
C ALA A 582 -20.94 4.81 -37.56
N ARG A 583 -20.49 4.28 -36.41
CA ARG A 583 -20.95 4.73 -35.08
C ARG A 583 -20.24 5.98 -34.58
N ILE A 584 -18.99 6.23 -34.99
CA ILE A 584 -18.20 7.39 -34.54
C ILE A 584 -18.39 8.59 -35.47
N GLU A 585 -18.65 8.38 -36.76
CA GLU A 585 -18.79 9.45 -37.75
C GLU A 585 -19.82 10.53 -37.36
N PRO A 586 -21.04 10.21 -36.88
CA PRO A 586 -21.99 11.23 -36.44
C PRO A 586 -21.48 12.10 -35.28
N LEU A 587 -20.62 11.54 -34.41
CA LEU A 587 -19.97 12.27 -33.34
C LEU A 587 -18.86 13.18 -33.88
N ALA A 588 -18.04 12.68 -34.79
CA ALA A 588 -16.97 13.43 -35.43
C ALA A 588 -17.51 14.66 -36.20
N ASP A 589 -18.70 14.55 -36.80
CA ASP A 589 -19.36 15.60 -37.57
C ASP A 589 -20.03 16.70 -36.73
N LEU A 590 -20.14 16.54 -35.41
CA LEU A 590 -20.79 17.55 -34.55
C LEU A 590 -20.09 18.91 -34.61
N ALA A 591 -18.76 18.91 -34.68
CA ALA A 591 -17.93 20.12 -34.72
C ALA A 591 -16.54 19.84 -35.28
N ALA A 592 -15.81 20.91 -35.61
CA ALA A 592 -14.45 20.83 -36.14
C ALA A 592 -13.51 20.07 -35.20
N LEU A 593 -12.76 19.10 -35.74
CA LEU A 593 -11.78 18.31 -35.00
C LEU A 593 -10.44 19.03 -34.88
N TYR A 594 -9.94 19.15 -33.67
CA TYR A 594 -8.57 19.58 -33.38
C TYR A 594 -7.61 18.40 -33.25
N ALA A 595 -8.09 17.25 -32.76
CA ALA A 595 -7.33 16.01 -32.67
C ALA A 595 -8.28 14.81 -32.73
N GLN A 596 -7.79 13.68 -33.25
CA GLN A 596 -8.53 12.43 -33.29
C GLN A 596 -7.58 11.23 -33.14
N GLN A 597 -8.05 10.22 -32.42
CA GLN A 597 -7.47 8.89 -32.36
C GLN A 597 -8.61 7.88 -32.34
N VAL A 598 -8.59 6.93 -33.27
CA VAL A 598 -9.57 5.85 -33.35
C VAL A 598 -8.83 4.54 -33.57
N GLN A 599 -9.15 3.53 -32.78
CA GLN A 599 -8.45 2.26 -32.77
C GLN A 599 -9.39 1.13 -32.36
N ILE A 600 -9.10 -0.08 -32.85
CA ILE A 600 -9.74 -1.31 -32.38
C ILE A 600 -8.72 -2.02 -31.52
N VAL A 601 -9.07 -2.22 -30.24
CA VAL A 601 -8.14 -2.73 -29.22
C VAL A 601 -8.87 -3.66 -28.26
N PRO A 602 -8.16 -4.59 -27.58
CA PRO A 602 -8.75 -5.29 -26.45
C PRO A 602 -9.24 -4.33 -25.37
N TYR A 603 -10.36 -4.64 -24.70
CA TYR A 603 -10.86 -3.84 -23.59
C TYR A 603 -9.81 -3.63 -22.47
N ALA A 604 -8.97 -4.64 -22.21
CA ALA A 604 -7.86 -4.52 -21.27
C ALA A 604 -6.87 -3.40 -21.62
N ALA A 605 -6.64 -3.12 -22.91
CA ALA A 605 -5.76 -2.03 -23.34
C ALA A 605 -6.40 -0.65 -23.07
N VAL A 606 -7.73 -0.53 -23.11
CA VAL A 606 -8.46 0.70 -22.76
C VAL A 606 -8.32 1.00 -21.26
N LEU A 607 -8.36 -0.03 -20.41
CA LEU A 607 -8.22 0.12 -18.96
C LEU A 607 -6.77 0.18 -18.46
N ALA A 608 -5.79 -0.14 -19.30
CA ALA A 608 -4.36 0.00 -18.99
C ALA A 608 -3.90 1.48 -19.00
N ASN A 609 -4.61 2.34 -18.27
CA ASN A 609 -4.48 3.79 -18.28
C ASN A 609 -4.13 4.38 -16.90
N ALA A 610 -3.79 3.53 -15.92
CA ALA A 610 -3.37 3.94 -14.60
C ALA A 610 -1.86 3.75 -14.38
N SER A 611 -1.30 4.61 -13.54
CA SER A 611 0.09 4.52 -13.09
C SER A 611 0.22 3.64 -11.85
N ASP A 612 1.32 2.89 -11.76
CA ASP A 612 1.72 2.18 -10.53
C ASP A 612 2.39 3.09 -9.49
N GLU A 613 2.68 4.35 -9.84
CA GLU A 613 3.21 5.33 -8.89
C GLU A 613 2.22 5.59 -7.75
N GLU A 614 2.73 5.61 -6.52
CA GLU A 614 1.90 5.87 -5.34
C GLU A 614 1.32 7.29 -5.38
N PRO A 615 0.00 7.48 -5.17
CA PRO A 615 -0.58 8.82 -5.14
C PRO A 615 -0.02 9.65 -3.99
N VAL A 616 0.83 10.64 -4.30
CA VAL A 616 1.27 11.67 -3.34
C VAL A 616 0.37 12.90 -3.45
N SER A 617 -0.94 12.69 -3.32
CA SER A 617 -1.93 13.75 -3.52
C SER A 617 -2.15 14.57 -2.25
N GLN A 618 -2.03 15.90 -2.39
CA GLN A 618 -2.43 16.88 -1.38
C GLN A 618 -3.53 17.82 -1.89
N GLY A 619 -4.29 17.35 -2.88
CA GLY A 619 -5.47 18.07 -3.35
C GLY A 619 -6.61 17.97 -2.34
N GLU A 620 -7.54 18.92 -2.41
CA GLU A 620 -8.87 18.77 -1.83
C GLU A 620 -9.88 19.20 -2.89
N PRO A 621 -9.99 18.46 -4.02
CA PRO A 621 -11.00 18.80 -4.99
C PRO A 621 -12.37 18.63 -4.34
N VAL A 622 -13.19 19.65 -4.58
CA VAL A 622 -14.59 19.66 -4.21
C VAL A 622 -15.36 19.21 -5.42
N SER A 623 -16.09 18.10 -5.29
CA SER A 623 -16.88 17.55 -6.38
C SER A 623 -18.37 17.51 -6.03
N ARG A 624 -19.19 17.69 -7.06
CA ARG A 624 -20.64 17.50 -7.01
C ARG A 624 -21.06 16.64 -8.19
N SER A 625 -21.99 15.74 -7.93
CA SER A 625 -22.47 14.74 -8.90
C SER A 625 -23.99 14.75 -8.98
N GLY A 626 -24.51 14.65 -10.21
CA GLY A 626 -25.94 14.66 -10.49
C GLY A 626 -26.27 13.70 -11.63
N LEU A 627 -27.48 13.13 -11.58
CA LEU A 627 -28.02 12.24 -12.61
C LEU A 627 -29.13 12.94 -13.37
N LEU A 628 -29.09 12.82 -14.70
CA LEU A 628 -29.94 13.54 -15.63
C LEU A 628 -30.49 12.57 -16.69
N ARG A 629 -31.79 12.71 -17.01
CA ARG A 629 -32.42 11.93 -18.08
C ARG A 629 -32.14 12.48 -19.47
N HIS A 630 -32.15 13.81 -19.63
CA HIS A 630 -32.02 14.47 -20.93
C HIS A 630 -31.16 15.72 -20.83
N ILE A 631 -30.28 15.94 -21.80
CA ILE A 631 -29.55 17.20 -21.93
C ILE A 631 -30.46 18.19 -22.68
N THR A 632 -31.22 18.99 -21.93
CA THR A 632 -32.09 20.02 -22.52
C THR A 632 -31.32 21.31 -22.84
N PRO A 633 -31.84 22.16 -23.74
CA PRO A 633 -31.24 23.48 -24.00
C PRO A 633 -31.08 24.34 -22.74
N GLU A 634 -32.00 24.25 -21.78
CA GLU A 634 -31.94 24.98 -20.51
C GLU A 634 -30.80 24.50 -19.63
N PHE A 635 -30.63 23.18 -19.50
CA PHE A 635 -29.50 22.60 -18.77
C PHE A 635 -28.18 22.96 -19.46
N ALA A 636 -28.09 22.80 -20.78
CA ALA A 636 -26.89 23.11 -21.55
C ALA A 636 -26.47 24.58 -21.42
N ALA A 637 -27.42 25.51 -21.44
CA ALA A 637 -27.17 26.93 -21.20
C ALA A 637 -26.69 27.19 -19.75
N ALA A 638 -27.23 26.48 -18.76
CA ALA A 638 -26.76 26.57 -17.38
C ALA A 638 -25.34 26.00 -17.20
N ALA A 639 -25.06 24.84 -17.80
CA ALA A 639 -23.76 24.20 -17.80
C ALA A 639 -22.68 25.07 -18.47
N ALA A 640 -22.98 25.68 -19.62
CA ALA A 640 -22.09 26.61 -20.30
C ALA A 640 -21.70 27.82 -19.43
N ARG A 641 -22.64 28.35 -18.63
CA ARG A 641 -22.37 29.41 -17.65
C ARG A 641 -21.50 28.93 -16.49
N VAL A 642 -21.68 27.69 -16.04
CA VAL A 642 -20.82 27.10 -14.99
C VAL A 642 -19.40 26.89 -15.51
N LEU A 643 -19.24 26.32 -16.70
CA LEU A 643 -17.96 26.16 -17.38
C LEU A 643 -17.18 27.48 -17.51
N SER A 644 -17.87 28.53 -17.95
CA SER A 644 -17.26 29.85 -18.19
C SER A 644 -16.98 30.65 -16.91
N SER A 645 -17.37 30.15 -15.73
CA SER A 645 -17.25 30.90 -14.47
C SER A 645 -15.82 30.97 -13.92
N GLY A 646 -14.92 30.08 -14.37
CA GLY A 646 -13.57 29.91 -13.80
C GLY A 646 -13.52 29.24 -12.42
N GLY A 647 -14.66 28.93 -11.80
CA GLY A 647 -14.73 28.27 -10.49
C GLY A 647 -14.65 26.74 -10.54
N VAL A 648 -14.85 26.16 -11.72
CA VAL A 648 -14.79 24.71 -12.00
C VAL A 648 -13.60 24.45 -12.92
N HIS A 649 -12.72 23.52 -12.53
CA HIS A 649 -11.55 23.12 -13.33
C HIS A 649 -11.74 21.77 -14.03
N TRP A 650 -12.79 21.03 -13.67
CA TRP A 650 -13.16 19.77 -14.29
C TRP A 650 -14.67 19.70 -14.46
N PHE A 651 -15.14 19.45 -15.68
CA PHE A 651 -16.55 19.24 -16.00
C PHE A 651 -16.65 18.00 -16.88
N GLN A 652 -17.29 16.96 -16.38
CA GLN A 652 -17.43 15.68 -17.08
C GLN A 652 -18.91 15.29 -17.16
N ILE A 653 -19.31 14.70 -18.28
CA ILE A 653 -20.57 13.98 -18.43
C ILE A 653 -20.26 12.55 -18.88
N ARG A 654 -20.82 11.57 -18.20
CA ARG A 654 -20.78 10.16 -18.60
C ARG A 654 -22.15 9.74 -19.13
N ALA A 655 -22.18 9.07 -20.26
CA ALA A 655 -23.39 8.42 -20.75
C ALA A 655 -23.75 7.20 -19.89
N LEU A 656 -25.05 7.05 -19.62
CA LEU A 656 -25.74 5.90 -19.06
C LEU A 656 -26.88 5.50 -20.02
N GLY A 657 -27.95 4.88 -19.51
CA GLY A 657 -29.02 4.30 -20.31
C GLY A 657 -28.66 2.91 -20.84
N GLY A 658 -29.31 2.50 -21.93
CA GLY A 658 -29.12 1.16 -22.50
C GLY A 658 -29.51 0.07 -21.50
N ALA A 659 -28.67 -0.95 -21.34
CA ALA A 659 -28.86 -2.08 -20.44
C ALA A 659 -29.06 -1.67 -18.96
N VAL A 660 -28.57 -0.50 -18.53
CA VAL A 660 -28.84 0.02 -17.18
C VAL A 660 -30.35 0.13 -16.92
N ALA A 661 -31.11 0.55 -17.93
CA ALA A 661 -32.56 0.76 -17.83
C ALA A 661 -33.38 -0.53 -17.96
N ASP A 662 -32.76 -1.66 -18.33
CA ASP A 662 -33.44 -2.96 -18.40
C ASP A 662 -33.72 -3.54 -17.01
N THR A 663 -32.98 -3.08 -15.98
CA THR A 663 -33.13 -3.51 -14.59
C THR A 663 -34.18 -2.67 -13.87
N ASP A 664 -35.09 -3.32 -13.14
CA ASP A 664 -36.10 -2.64 -12.33
C ASP A 664 -35.44 -1.71 -11.28
N PRO A 665 -35.88 -0.43 -11.15
CA PRO A 665 -35.38 0.51 -10.15
C PRO A 665 -35.35 -0.02 -8.70
N ASP A 666 -36.27 -0.91 -8.32
CA ASP A 666 -36.35 -1.49 -6.97
C ASP A 666 -35.50 -2.77 -6.82
N ALA A 667 -34.90 -3.30 -7.90
CA ALA A 667 -34.12 -4.55 -7.88
C ALA A 667 -32.78 -4.44 -7.12
N THR A 668 -32.26 -3.23 -6.97
CA THR A 668 -31.00 -2.93 -6.27
C THR A 668 -31.10 -1.63 -5.48
N ALA A 669 -30.12 -1.32 -4.62
CA ALA A 669 -30.08 -0.03 -3.94
C ALA A 669 -29.73 1.14 -4.89
N PHE A 670 -29.15 0.89 -6.07
CA PHE A 670 -29.05 1.90 -7.14
C PHE A 670 -30.38 2.03 -7.88
N ALA A 671 -31.14 3.07 -7.55
CA ALA A 671 -32.52 3.24 -8.02
C ALA A 671 -32.67 4.06 -9.31
N HIS A 672 -31.70 4.92 -9.64
CA HIS A 672 -31.78 5.86 -10.76
C HIS A 672 -31.47 5.20 -12.12
N ARG A 673 -32.17 4.11 -12.44
CA ARG A 673 -31.95 3.25 -13.62
C ARG A 673 -32.32 3.88 -14.95
N ASP A 674 -33.12 4.94 -14.91
CA ASP A 674 -33.63 5.69 -16.05
C ASP A 674 -32.78 6.93 -16.42
N ALA A 675 -31.70 7.20 -15.68
CA ALA A 675 -30.77 8.27 -16.01
C ALA A 675 -29.94 7.92 -17.27
N ASN A 676 -29.85 8.85 -18.21
CA ASN A 676 -28.96 8.72 -19.39
C ASN A 676 -27.61 9.41 -19.20
N PHE A 677 -27.45 10.25 -18.17
CA PHE A 677 -26.23 11.03 -17.98
C PHE A 677 -25.88 11.17 -16.50
N SER A 678 -24.58 11.05 -16.19
CA SER A 678 -23.99 11.43 -14.91
C SER A 678 -23.08 12.64 -15.12
N VAL A 679 -23.40 13.74 -14.45
CA VAL A 679 -22.70 15.02 -14.57
C VAL A 679 -21.86 15.24 -13.32
N VAL A 680 -20.58 15.57 -13.52
CA VAL A 680 -19.63 15.85 -12.44
C VAL A 680 -18.97 17.19 -12.67
N VAL A 681 -18.94 18.02 -11.64
CA VAL A 681 -18.09 19.22 -11.60
C VAL A 681 -17.08 19.10 -10.48
N MET A 682 -15.85 19.56 -10.71
CA MET A 682 -14.85 19.72 -9.66
C MET A 682 -14.27 21.13 -9.63
N GLY A 683 -14.15 21.67 -8.42
CA GLY A 683 -13.53 22.95 -8.12
C GLY A 683 -12.59 22.85 -6.93
N ARG A 684 -12.15 24.00 -6.43
CA ARG A 684 -11.21 24.09 -5.30
C ARG A 684 -11.84 24.48 -3.97
N GLN A 685 -13.00 25.14 -3.99
CA GLN A 685 -13.62 25.71 -2.79
C GLN A 685 -15.09 25.34 -2.73
N ASP A 686 -15.54 24.79 -1.60
CA ASP A 686 -16.93 24.33 -1.40
C ASP A 686 -17.94 25.43 -1.71
N SER A 687 -17.77 26.62 -1.12
CA SER A 687 -18.73 27.72 -1.30
C SER A 687 -18.87 28.20 -2.75
N VAL A 688 -17.81 28.07 -3.56
CA VAL A 688 -17.84 28.44 -4.99
C VAL A 688 -18.50 27.33 -5.79
N VAL A 689 -18.11 26.08 -5.57
CA VAL A 689 -18.69 24.92 -6.25
C VAL A 689 -20.18 24.80 -5.94
N ASP A 690 -20.60 24.94 -4.68
CA ASP A 690 -22.01 24.86 -4.28
C ASP A 690 -22.87 25.95 -4.92
N ARG A 691 -22.38 27.20 -4.95
CA ARG A 691 -23.10 28.30 -5.60
C ARG A 691 -23.27 28.08 -7.11
N LEU A 692 -22.27 27.49 -7.77
CA LEU A 692 -22.36 27.14 -9.18
C LEU A 692 -23.25 25.92 -9.40
N TRP A 693 -23.14 24.91 -8.54
CA TRP A 693 -23.93 23.69 -8.56
C TRP A 693 -25.41 23.96 -8.36
N ALA A 694 -25.79 24.91 -7.50
CA ALA A 694 -27.18 25.31 -7.28
C ALA A 694 -27.90 25.79 -8.56
N ARG A 695 -27.15 26.14 -9.62
CA ARG A 695 -27.71 26.48 -10.94
C ARG A 695 -28.02 25.25 -11.81
N LEU A 696 -27.39 24.12 -11.50
CA LEU A 696 -27.58 22.83 -12.18
C LEU A 696 -28.49 21.88 -11.39
N GLU A 697 -28.51 22.02 -10.06
CA GLU A 697 -29.27 21.17 -9.14
C GLU A 697 -30.74 20.96 -9.53
N PRO A 698 -31.49 21.97 -10.02
CA PRO A 698 -32.90 21.78 -10.43
C PRO A 698 -33.10 20.82 -11.61
N PHE A 699 -32.06 20.47 -12.37
CA PHE A 699 -32.15 19.57 -13.52
C PHE A 699 -31.91 18.10 -13.14
N PHE A 700 -31.41 17.83 -11.94
CA PHE A 700 -31.04 16.47 -11.54
C PHE A 700 -32.17 15.78 -10.78
N GLU A 701 -32.34 14.49 -11.07
CA GLU A 701 -33.31 13.63 -10.37
C GLU A 701 -32.64 12.68 -9.38
N GLY A 702 -31.31 12.64 -9.38
CA GLY A 702 -30.51 11.80 -8.51
C GLY A 702 -29.06 12.23 -8.41
N SER A 703 -28.26 11.46 -7.67
CA SER A 703 -26.82 11.67 -7.56
C SER A 703 -26.06 10.34 -7.59
N TYR A 704 -24.88 10.35 -8.22
CA TYR A 704 -23.94 9.23 -8.14
C TYR A 704 -22.81 9.56 -7.16
N LEU A 705 -22.93 8.97 -5.96
CA LEU A 705 -22.12 9.29 -4.78
C LEU A 705 -20.61 9.06 -4.96
N SER A 706 -20.19 8.13 -5.82
CA SER A 706 -18.76 7.86 -6.06
C SER A 706 -17.99 9.08 -6.60
N PHE A 707 -18.70 10.07 -7.16
CA PHE A 707 -18.15 11.34 -7.65
C PHE A 707 -18.53 12.55 -6.78
N ASP A 708 -19.17 12.37 -5.64
CA ASP A 708 -19.53 13.48 -4.74
C ASP A 708 -18.57 13.56 -3.55
N SER A 709 -18.20 14.77 -3.13
CA SER A 709 -17.32 15.00 -1.99
C SER A 709 -18.01 15.70 -0.81
N SER A 710 -19.28 16.05 -0.94
CA SER A 710 -20.07 16.70 0.09
C SER A 710 -20.38 15.74 1.24
N LEU A 711 -20.36 16.26 2.46
CA LEU A 711 -20.78 15.58 3.68
C LEU A 711 -22.19 15.98 4.12
N ARG A 712 -22.89 16.81 3.33
CA ARG A 712 -24.22 17.29 3.69
C ARG A 712 -25.22 16.13 3.72
N PRO A 713 -26.10 16.05 4.75
CA PRO A 713 -27.08 14.97 4.87
C PRO A 713 -28.05 14.85 3.70
N ASP A 714 -28.42 15.96 3.06
CA ASP A 714 -29.38 15.98 1.95
C ASP A 714 -28.88 15.23 0.70
N ARG A 715 -27.56 14.99 0.58
CA ARG A 715 -27.00 14.20 -0.54
C ARG A 715 -27.48 12.75 -0.54
N ILE A 716 -27.79 12.22 0.63
CA ILE A 716 -28.31 10.86 0.79
C ILE A 716 -29.73 10.78 0.26
N GLU A 717 -30.53 11.83 0.47
CA GLU A 717 -31.90 11.92 -0.05
C GLU A 717 -31.93 12.09 -1.58
N GLN A 718 -30.91 12.73 -2.16
CA GLN A 718 -30.74 12.79 -3.62
C GLN A 718 -30.22 11.47 -4.20
N ALA A 719 -29.33 10.76 -3.49
CA ALA A 719 -28.77 9.50 -3.96
C ALA A 719 -29.77 8.35 -3.92
N TRP A 720 -30.58 8.27 -2.87
CA TRP A 720 -31.56 7.20 -2.67
C TRP A 720 -32.98 7.78 -2.57
N PRO A 721 -33.89 7.44 -3.50
CA PRO A 721 -35.29 7.82 -3.41
C PRO A 721 -35.91 7.40 -2.08
N THR A 722 -36.99 8.07 -1.67
CA THR A 722 -37.62 7.91 -0.35
C THR A 722 -37.84 6.46 0.06
N ARG A 723 -38.34 5.61 -0.86
CA ARG A 723 -38.58 4.18 -0.60
C ARG A 723 -37.28 3.41 -0.40
N THR A 724 -36.30 3.60 -1.28
CA THR A 724 -34.97 2.98 -1.20
C THR A 724 -34.27 3.37 0.11
N LEU A 725 -34.29 4.65 0.46
CA LEU A 725 -33.69 5.16 1.68
C LEU A 725 -34.38 4.64 2.95
N ALA A 726 -35.70 4.50 2.94
CA ALA A 726 -36.44 3.89 4.05
C ALA A 726 -36.00 2.44 4.28
N ARG A 727 -35.93 1.63 3.22
CA ARG A 727 -35.45 0.25 3.29
C ARG A 727 -34.00 0.18 3.77
N LEU A 728 -33.11 1.04 3.27
CA LEU A 728 -31.72 1.08 3.73
C LEU A 728 -31.59 1.45 5.21
N ARG A 729 -32.45 2.34 5.73
CA ARG A 729 -32.49 2.66 7.18
C ARG A 729 -32.91 1.46 8.01
N GLU A 730 -33.90 0.69 7.56
CA GLU A 730 -34.32 -0.56 8.24
C GLU A 730 -33.16 -1.57 8.30
N LEU A 731 -32.44 -1.76 7.18
CA LEU A 731 -31.27 -2.63 7.13
C LEU A 731 -30.11 -2.11 7.99
N LYS A 732 -29.92 -0.79 8.04
CA LYS A 732 -28.91 -0.17 8.90
C LYS A 732 -29.17 -0.48 10.37
N VAL A 733 -30.42 -0.37 10.82
CA VAL A 733 -30.82 -0.73 12.20
C VAL A 733 -30.63 -2.23 12.45
N ALA A 734 -30.90 -3.09 11.47
CA ALA A 734 -30.77 -4.54 11.62
C ALA A 734 -29.31 -5.02 11.69
N TYR A 735 -28.44 -4.48 10.83
CA TYR A 735 -27.07 -5.01 10.63
C TYR A 735 -25.95 -4.13 11.20
N ASP A 736 -26.24 -2.87 11.54
CA ASP A 736 -25.28 -1.95 12.16
C ASP A 736 -25.98 -1.00 13.17
N PRO A 737 -26.61 -1.56 14.22
CA PRO A 737 -27.34 -0.78 15.22
C PRO A 737 -26.45 0.18 16.04
N ASP A 738 -25.15 -0.07 16.07
CA ASP A 738 -24.16 0.76 16.77
C ASP A 738 -23.58 1.87 15.87
N GLY A 739 -23.91 1.87 14.57
CA GLY A 739 -23.43 2.88 13.62
C GLY A 739 -21.93 2.81 13.34
N VAL A 740 -21.33 1.62 13.40
CA VAL A 740 -19.90 1.34 13.15
C VAL A 740 -19.46 1.83 11.77
N PHE A 741 -20.31 1.67 10.75
CA PHE A 741 -20.02 2.12 9.39
C PHE A 741 -20.61 3.51 9.13
N ASN A 742 -19.96 4.55 9.65
CA ASN A 742 -20.35 5.95 9.51
C ASN A 742 -19.35 6.83 8.71
N ASP A 743 -18.13 6.37 8.45
CA ASP A 743 -17.17 7.07 7.57
C ASP A 743 -17.41 6.79 6.07
N ASN A 744 -18.63 7.05 5.60
CA ASN A 744 -19.07 6.88 4.23
C ASN A 744 -20.13 7.97 3.90
N PHE A 745 -20.99 7.74 2.91
CA PHE A 745 -22.25 8.48 2.82
C PHE A 745 -23.24 7.86 3.81
N HIS A 746 -23.13 8.33 5.05
CA HIS A 746 -23.69 7.68 6.23
C HIS A 746 -25.20 7.79 6.32
N ILE A 747 -25.86 6.64 6.29
CA ILE A 747 -27.29 6.54 6.56
C ILE A 747 -27.50 6.57 8.08
N PRO A 748 -28.07 7.65 8.65
CA PRO A 748 -28.21 7.77 10.10
C PRO A 748 -29.33 6.86 10.64
N LEU A 749 -29.09 6.30 11.82
CA LEU A 749 -30.06 5.44 12.53
C LEU A 749 -31.32 6.20 12.96
N VAL A 750 -31.19 7.49 13.28
CA VAL A 750 -32.31 8.39 13.57
C VAL A 750 -32.35 9.49 12.50
N PRO A 751 -33.50 9.72 11.81
CA PRO A 751 -33.63 10.80 10.86
C PRO A 751 -33.32 12.16 11.53
N SER A 752 -32.51 12.99 10.87
CA SER A 752 -32.21 14.32 11.37
C SER A 752 -33.49 15.19 11.38
N PRO A 753 -33.76 16.01 12.41
CA PRO A 753 -35.01 16.79 12.52
C PRO A 753 -35.22 17.85 11.41
N ALA A 754 -34.28 18.02 10.48
CA ALA A 754 -34.41 18.94 9.36
C ALA A 754 -35.34 18.44 8.23
N SER A 755 -35.73 17.16 8.20
CA SER A 755 -36.49 16.57 7.08
C SER A 755 -38.02 16.68 7.19
N THR A 756 -38.57 17.33 8.23
CA THR A 756 -40.03 17.43 8.46
C THR A 756 -40.64 18.78 8.08
N GLY A 757 -39.89 19.68 7.45
CA GLY A 757 -40.31 21.07 7.27
C GLY A 757 -40.19 21.64 5.86
N ALA A 758 -40.83 21.04 4.85
CA ALA A 758 -41.11 21.72 3.58
C ALA A 758 -42.31 21.08 2.83
N ALA A 759 -43.47 21.10 3.46
CA ALA A 759 -44.74 21.06 2.74
C ALA A 759 -45.53 22.31 3.12
N ARG A 760 -45.43 23.34 2.27
CA ARG A 760 -46.43 24.39 2.05
C ARG A 760 -46.15 25.13 0.77
#